data_AF-A0A8S2MIK6-F1
#
_entry.id   AF-A0A8S2MIK6-F1
#
_cell.length_a   1.000
_cell.length_b   1.000
_cell.length_c   1.000
_cell.angle_alpha   90.00
_cell.angle_beta   90.00
_cell.angle_gamma   90.00
#
_symmetry.space_group_name_H-M   'P 1'
#
loop_
_entity.id
_entity.type
_entity.pdbx_description
1 polymer ?
#
loop_
_entity_poly.entity_id
_entity_poly.type
_entity_poly.pdbx_seq_one_letter_code
_entity_poly.pdbx_strand_id
1 'polypeptide(L)'
;MMNNTNSSRSFPKIFGNKKLESILARLDDPHINPQLVETMDESNPNIVLEFLLESNKHTQITNNLSDDDIIIILKYFNDFLTNGYQGNFQKLRELKIYKPLWGIASTDDKQQQQTIQQCCSLEKFAHVYILNEEWSNLIRRSFKRNFFTEQFHEKKTVLLMQKKIEPLSKIFSHIRFNILSDLEIFLQLCLPHFKKLDAKSQMNLLKYFIDDIDEKLFQHERDQCRKQLHDHLEIFTQTSNNNIDCLHKPSIGISRSLRDPPEICPIFELYDPNIKDIRSILGVHHFPDEQFHTTTILKFLRECGLRSYISTDKCKQIMESIQLNVKQAGWTNDQRKRSRYLYEHLLANWTRYDNSILGCKFLEPHQMSFENDDLLKLHEQYTNCDETTTNEHLQYTCITLSDGEFLRDAKLCWTSSYLLPDFVSLEQYNDFNDKKEPIDQNAIDFFKLNRKPSSSLVKKNLANLAKKFSLKYHKLNDIRSSTTTMTQQGIDDLLVSILKHIYHYFQYEIKFERRTEIYKEFEDSECIYSRTRRQFLQGKYFCLNLPMNDEIPPFLFSLDKDFHEYKDFFLQIGVQAEPHPMLYGDILRKLSKVCDQDYLNSNELCKSLKAMQCFFKYLATNSIINSQTKLPGKSSF
;
A
#
# COMPACT_ATOMS: atom_id res chain seq x y z
N MET A 1 26.85 -41.55 78.40
CA MET A 1 27.96 -41.38 77.44
C MET A 1 27.90 -42.55 76.45
N MET A 2 27.23 -42.37 75.30
CA MET A 2 27.34 -43.28 74.17
C MET A 2 28.41 -42.70 73.24
N ASN A 3 29.48 -43.46 73.03
CA ASN A 3 30.55 -43.13 72.09
C ASN A 3 30.00 -43.16 70.66
N ASN A 4 29.71 -41.98 70.10
CA ASN A 4 29.53 -41.79 68.67
C ASN A 4 30.92 -41.59 68.03
N THR A 5 31.67 -42.68 67.86
CA THR A 5 32.81 -42.69 66.94
C THR A 5 32.26 -42.90 65.54
N ASN A 6 31.97 -41.82 64.83
CA ASN A 6 31.86 -41.85 63.36
C ASN A 6 33.23 -42.24 62.80
N SER A 7 33.51 -43.54 62.70
CA SER A 7 34.61 -44.03 61.88
C SER A 7 34.19 -43.82 60.43
N SER A 8 34.67 -42.74 59.81
CA SER A 8 34.52 -42.57 58.37
C SER A 8 35.09 -43.80 57.66
N ARG A 9 34.27 -44.46 56.82
CA ARG A 9 34.73 -45.59 56.00
C ARG A 9 35.84 -45.08 55.09
N SER A 10 36.94 -45.83 54.98
CA SER A 10 38.03 -45.46 54.08
C SER A 10 37.65 -45.84 52.66
N PHE A 11 37.36 -44.84 51.82
CA PHE A 11 37.12 -45.06 50.40
C PHE A 11 38.42 -45.50 49.71
N PRO A 12 38.35 -46.47 48.77
CA PRO A 12 39.50 -46.79 47.94
C PRO A 12 39.97 -45.54 47.19
N LYS A 13 41.27 -45.48 46.85
CA LYS A 13 41.78 -44.41 45.99
C LYS A 13 41.18 -44.63 44.61
N ILE A 14 40.22 -43.79 44.25
CA ILE A 14 39.35 -43.93 43.08
C ILE A 14 39.96 -43.03 41.98
N PHE A 15 40.63 -43.62 40.98
CA PHE A 15 41.14 -42.98 39.74
C PHE A 15 42.15 -41.83 39.93
N GLY A 16 42.75 -41.69 41.12
CA GLY A 16 43.56 -40.53 41.47
C GLY A 16 42.76 -39.21 41.52
N ASN A 17 41.43 -39.27 41.43
CA ASN A 17 40.56 -38.11 41.50
C ASN A 17 40.14 -37.85 42.94
N LYS A 18 41.05 -37.21 43.69
CA LYS A 18 40.84 -36.83 45.11
C LYS A 18 39.53 -36.06 45.35
N LYS A 19 39.02 -35.36 44.34
CA LYS A 19 37.74 -34.65 44.45
C LYS A 19 36.55 -35.61 44.45
N LEU A 20 36.55 -36.63 43.59
CA LEU A 20 35.49 -37.64 43.57
C LEU A 20 35.48 -38.45 44.88
N GLU A 21 36.65 -38.84 45.39
CA GLU A 21 36.78 -39.49 46.70
C GLU A 21 36.17 -38.64 47.81
N SER A 22 36.51 -37.34 47.83
CA SER A 22 35.96 -36.38 48.81
C SER A 22 34.45 -36.17 48.65
N ILE A 23 33.90 -36.32 47.45
CA ILE A 23 32.45 -36.27 47.21
C ILE A 23 31.78 -37.53 47.77
N LEU A 24 32.29 -38.72 47.44
CA LEU A 24 31.70 -39.98 47.91
C LEU A 24 31.76 -40.09 49.44
N ALA A 25 32.87 -39.67 50.06
CA ALA A 25 32.99 -39.62 51.51
C ALA A 25 32.01 -38.64 52.19
N ARG A 26 31.62 -37.55 51.51
CA ARG A 26 30.57 -36.62 52.00
C ARG A 26 29.16 -37.19 51.86
N LEU A 27 28.95 -38.12 50.93
CA LEU A 27 27.66 -38.76 50.68
C LEU A 27 27.45 -40.06 51.48
N ASP A 28 28.52 -40.58 52.09
CA ASP A 28 28.49 -41.81 52.88
C ASP A 28 27.53 -41.71 54.06
N ASP A 29 26.79 -42.78 54.28
CA ASP A 29 25.78 -42.91 55.32
C ASP A 29 25.84 -44.33 55.90
N PRO A 30 25.68 -44.52 57.22
CA PRO A 30 25.71 -45.84 57.85
C PRO A 30 24.77 -46.88 57.22
N HIS A 31 23.66 -46.43 56.61
CA HIS A 31 22.65 -47.29 55.99
C HIS A 31 23.01 -47.73 54.57
N ILE A 32 24.04 -47.17 53.94
CA ILE A 32 24.55 -47.60 52.64
C ILE A 32 25.25 -48.95 52.81
N ASN A 33 25.00 -49.87 51.87
CA ASN A 33 25.57 -51.21 51.88
C ASN A 33 27.10 -51.15 51.92
N PRO A 34 27.75 -51.62 53.00
CA PRO A 34 29.21 -51.56 53.14
C PRO A 34 29.94 -52.32 52.03
N GLN A 35 29.31 -53.36 51.45
CA GLN A 35 29.89 -54.13 50.34
C GLN A 35 30.11 -53.28 49.10
N LEU A 36 29.32 -52.21 48.87
CA LEU A 36 29.54 -51.31 47.73
C LEU A 36 30.86 -50.55 47.87
N VAL A 37 31.19 -50.09 49.08
CA VAL A 37 32.44 -49.36 49.35
C VAL A 37 33.64 -50.29 49.29
N GLU A 38 33.51 -51.52 49.81
CA GLU A 38 34.58 -52.53 49.79
C GLU A 38 34.88 -53.07 48.38
N THR A 39 33.88 -53.10 47.50
CA THR A 39 34.02 -53.60 46.12
C THR A 39 34.21 -52.51 45.08
N MET A 40 34.24 -51.23 45.48
CA MET A 40 34.54 -50.12 44.56
C MET A 40 35.91 -50.32 43.92
N ASP A 41 35.92 -50.56 42.62
CA ASP A 41 37.13 -50.76 41.83
C ASP A 41 37.21 -49.76 40.67
N GLU A 42 38.44 -49.55 40.16
CA GLU A 42 38.70 -48.63 39.06
C GLU A 42 38.21 -49.15 37.70
N SER A 43 37.81 -50.42 37.61
CA SER A 43 37.39 -51.05 36.35
C SER A 43 35.88 -51.01 36.13
N ASN A 44 35.09 -50.75 37.18
CA ASN A 44 33.65 -50.91 37.18
C ASN A 44 32.92 -49.67 37.72
N PRO A 45 32.65 -48.68 36.86
CA PRO A 45 31.91 -47.48 37.24
C PRO A 45 30.47 -47.75 37.71
N ASN A 46 29.90 -48.94 37.44
CA ASN A 46 28.54 -49.24 37.89
C ASN A 46 28.45 -49.36 39.42
N ILE A 47 29.53 -49.78 40.11
CA ILE A 47 29.54 -49.87 41.58
C ILE A 47 29.45 -48.46 42.19
N VAL A 48 30.16 -47.49 41.60
CA VAL A 48 30.06 -46.08 41.97
C VAL A 48 28.65 -45.54 41.71
N LEU A 49 28.01 -45.93 40.59
CA LEU A 49 26.64 -45.56 40.29
C LEU A 49 25.65 -46.13 41.32
N GLU A 50 25.74 -47.42 41.65
CA GLU A 50 24.86 -48.05 42.66
C GLU A 50 25.04 -47.42 44.04
N PHE A 51 26.28 -47.07 44.43
CA PHE A 51 26.55 -46.31 45.65
C PHE A 51 25.87 -44.94 45.64
N LEU A 52 25.96 -44.20 44.52
CA LEU A 52 25.28 -42.91 44.38
C LEU A 52 23.75 -43.06 44.43
N LEU A 53 23.19 -44.15 43.89
CA LEU A 53 21.76 -44.45 43.94
C LEU A 53 21.29 -44.82 45.35
N GLU A 54 22.06 -45.57 46.13
CA GLU A 54 21.77 -45.82 47.55
C GLU A 54 21.91 -44.53 48.37
N SER A 55 22.96 -43.75 48.13
CA SER A 55 23.12 -42.42 48.73
C SER A 55 21.89 -41.55 48.43
N ASN A 56 21.36 -41.59 47.21
CA ASN A 56 20.19 -40.79 46.81
C ASN A 56 18.90 -41.13 47.58
N LYS A 57 18.84 -42.32 48.20
CA LYS A 57 17.72 -42.75 49.06
C LYS A 57 17.89 -42.30 50.52
N HIS A 58 19.12 -42.33 51.03
CA HIS A 58 19.41 -42.17 52.46
C HIS A 58 19.96 -40.79 52.83
N THR A 59 20.75 -40.18 51.95
CA THR A 59 21.28 -38.82 52.10
C THR A 59 20.51 -37.82 51.22
N GLN A 60 20.25 -36.62 51.75
CA GLN A 60 19.77 -35.50 50.94
C GLN A 60 20.91 -35.01 50.03
N ILE A 61 21.24 -35.77 48.99
CA ILE A 61 22.32 -35.47 48.02
C ILE A 61 22.21 -34.01 47.53
N THR A 62 20.99 -33.51 47.38
CA THR A 62 20.67 -32.14 46.98
C THR A 62 21.32 -31.05 47.83
N ASN A 63 21.56 -31.32 49.12
CA ASN A 63 22.06 -30.34 50.08
C ASN A 63 23.58 -30.46 50.29
N ASN A 64 24.18 -31.57 49.86
CA ASN A 64 25.58 -31.90 50.14
C ASN A 64 26.50 -31.75 48.91
N LEU A 65 25.93 -31.55 47.72
CA LEU A 65 26.66 -31.36 46.48
C LEU A 65 26.60 -29.92 45.97
N SER A 66 27.76 -29.38 45.64
CA SER A 66 27.89 -28.16 44.84
C SER A 66 27.71 -28.45 43.34
N ASP A 67 27.52 -27.41 42.52
CA ASP A 67 27.43 -27.56 41.05
C ASP A 67 28.71 -28.17 40.46
N ASP A 68 29.87 -27.83 41.04
CA ASP A 68 31.16 -28.41 40.65
C ASP A 68 31.24 -29.90 41.00
N ASP A 69 30.68 -30.31 42.14
CA ASP A 69 30.64 -31.72 42.54
C ASP A 69 29.80 -32.54 41.55
N ILE A 70 28.64 -32.01 41.14
CA ILE A 70 27.77 -32.64 40.14
C ILE A 70 28.51 -32.78 38.80
N ILE A 71 29.23 -31.74 38.37
CA ILE A 71 30.05 -31.79 37.16
C ILE A 71 31.13 -32.87 37.27
N ILE A 72 31.79 -32.99 38.42
CA ILE A 72 32.84 -34.01 38.65
C ILE A 72 32.25 -35.41 38.56
N ILE A 73 31.09 -35.66 39.17
CA ILE A 73 30.38 -36.95 39.06
C ILE A 73 30.02 -37.25 37.61
N LEU A 74 29.38 -36.31 36.90
CA LEU A 74 28.96 -36.54 35.51
C LEU A 74 30.17 -36.73 34.58
N LYS A 75 31.26 -35.99 34.80
CA LYS A 75 32.50 -36.12 34.03
C LYS A 75 33.11 -37.50 34.22
N TYR A 76 33.12 -38.03 35.44
CA TYR A 76 33.60 -39.37 35.73
C TYR A 76 32.91 -40.43 34.84
N PHE A 77 31.57 -40.43 34.78
CA PHE A 77 30.84 -41.36 33.91
C PHE A 77 31.02 -41.06 32.42
N ASN A 78 31.13 -39.79 32.05
CA ASN A 78 31.39 -39.38 30.67
C ASN A 78 32.74 -39.89 30.16
N ASP A 79 33.79 -39.86 30.98
CA ASP A 79 35.13 -40.32 30.61
C ASP A 79 35.11 -41.83 30.30
N PHE A 80 34.36 -42.62 31.07
CA PHE A 80 34.14 -44.05 30.78
C PHE A 80 33.43 -44.30 29.45
N LEU A 81 32.34 -43.56 29.17
CA LEU A 81 31.66 -43.65 27.87
C LEU A 81 32.60 -43.23 26.73
N THR A 82 33.43 -42.22 26.97
CA THR A 82 34.41 -41.73 25.99
C THR A 82 35.42 -42.82 25.62
N ASN A 83 35.80 -43.64 26.60
CA ASN A 83 36.71 -44.77 26.46
C ASN A 83 36.03 -46.09 26.04
N GLY A 84 34.76 -46.05 25.63
CA GLY A 84 34.06 -47.21 25.04
C GLY A 84 33.38 -48.15 26.03
N TYR A 85 33.28 -47.79 27.32
CA TYR A 85 32.60 -48.61 28.32
C TYR A 85 31.07 -48.59 28.11
N GLN A 86 30.42 -49.76 28.05
CA GLN A 86 28.97 -49.88 27.85
C GLN A 86 28.21 -50.07 29.18
N GLY A 87 28.29 -49.07 30.05
CA GLY A 87 27.61 -49.07 31.35
C GLY A 87 26.12 -48.74 31.25
N ASN A 88 25.32 -49.22 32.22
CA ASN A 88 23.90 -48.85 32.35
C ASN A 88 23.73 -47.48 33.05
N PHE A 89 24.40 -46.45 32.52
CA PHE A 89 24.36 -45.12 33.09
C PHE A 89 23.02 -44.39 32.89
N GLN A 90 22.01 -45.03 32.29
CA GLN A 90 20.64 -44.51 32.24
C GLN A 90 20.09 -44.24 33.64
N LYS A 91 20.49 -45.06 34.63
CA LYS A 91 20.09 -44.87 36.03
C LYS A 91 20.61 -43.56 36.64
N LEU A 92 21.57 -42.86 36.01
CA LEU A 92 21.95 -41.50 36.44
C LEU A 92 20.77 -40.52 36.42
N ARG A 93 19.71 -40.80 35.64
CA ARG A 93 18.47 -40.00 35.66
C ARG A 93 17.72 -40.10 36.97
N GLU A 94 17.95 -41.15 37.76
CA GLU A 94 17.29 -41.39 39.05
C GLU A 94 17.86 -40.49 40.17
N LEU A 95 19.09 -40.00 39.98
CA LEU A 95 19.76 -39.14 40.95
C LEU A 95 19.07 -37.77 41.06
N LYS A 96 18.79 -37.34 42.29
CA LYS A 96 18.31 -35.98 42.60
C LYS A 96 19.47 -34.99 42.56
N ILE A 97 20.15 -34.88 41.42
CA ILE A 97 21.30 -33.97 41.22
C ILE A 97 21.05 -32.92 40.15
N TYR A 98 19.96 -33.03 39.39
CA TYR A 98 19.66 -32.10 38.32
C TYR A 98 18.85 -30.93 38.84
N LYS A 99 19.30 -29.71 38.54
CA LYS A 99 18.59 -28.47 38.88
C LYS A 99 17.76 -28.03 37.68
N PRO A 100 16.44 -28.25 37.68
CA PRO A 100 15.59 -27.76 36.61
C PRO A 100 15.59 -26.23 36.59
N LEU A 101 15.66 -25.67 35.39
CA LEU A 101 15.43 -24.25 35.16
C LEU A 101 13.98 -23.86 35.49
N TRP A 102 13.05 -24.76 35.16
CA TRP A 102 11.61 -24.66 35.42
C TRP A 102 11.00 -26.06 35.60
N GLY A 103 10.04 -26.18 36.52
CA GLY A 103 9.28 -27.40 36.80
C GLY A 103 9.11 -27.67 38.31
N ILE A 104 7.88 -27.92 38.75
CA ILE A 104 7.51 -28.50 40.05
C ILE A 104 7.69 -30.02 39.99
N ALA A 105 8.43 -30.59 40.93
CA ALA A 105 8.33 -32.01 41.25
C ALA A 105 7.29 -32.19 42.36
N SER A 106 6.22 -32.91 42.05
CA SER A 106 5.25 -33.55 42.96
C SER A 106 3.85 -32.92 43.08
N THR A 107 2.88 -33.84 43.06
CA THR A 107 1.42 -33.67 43.08
C THR A 107 0.79 -33.91 44.45
N ASP A 108 1.55 -34.16 45.52
CA ASP A 108 0.96 -34.54 46.81
C ASP A 108 1.03 -33.45 47.87
N ASP A 109 -0.18 -33.10 48.34
CA ASP A 109 -0.58 -32.36 49.53
C ASP A 109 -0.16 -30.88 49.69
N LYS A 110 -1.19 -30.03 49.54
CA LYS A 110 -1.59 -28.75 50.19
C LYS A 110 -0.65 -27.95 51.12
N GLN A 111 0.65 -28.19 51.23
CA GLN A 111 1.55 -27.37 52.03
C GLN A 111 2.84 -27.06 51.29
N GLN A 112 3.09 -25.76 51.15
CA GLN A 112 4.32 -25.10 50.73
C GLN A 112 4.63 -25.07 49.23
N GLN A 113 4.39 -23.88 48.66
CA GLN A 113 5.19 -23.34 47.55
C GLN A 113 6.67 -23.33 47.97
N GLN A 114 7.38 -24.44 47.77
CA GLN A 114 8.83 -24.46 47.93
C GLN A 114 9.50 -23.92 46.65
N THR A 115 10.50 -23.07 46.88
CA THR A 115 11.25 -22.28 45.91
C THR A 115 12.00 -23.14 44.88
N ILE A 116 12.16 -22.57 43.67
CA ILE A 116 12.62 -23.15 42.39
C ILE A 116 14.11 -23.59 42.38
N GLN A 117 14.65 -24.25 43.41
CA GLN A 117 16.08 -24.59 43.47
C GLN A 117 16.44 -25.97 44.05
N GLN A 118 15.48 -26.86 44.28
CA GLN A 118 15.79 -28.20 44.77
C GLN A 118 16.04 -29.17 43.61
N CYS A 119 17.12 -29.94 43.70
CA CYS A 119 17.46 -30.94 42.69
C CYS A 119 16.39 -32.05 42.62
N CYS A 120 16.10 -32.58 41.42
CA CYS A 120 15.07 -33.59 41.21
C CYS A 120 15.58 -34.81 40.41
N SER A 121 14.86 -35.94 40.51
CA SER A 121 15.03 -37.09 39.62
C SER A 121 14.33 -36.81 38.28
N LEU A 122 14.96 -37.27 37.19
CA LEU A 122 14.50 -37.07 35.83
C LEU A 122 13.86 -38.31 35.17
N GLU A 123 13.61 -39.36 35.93
CA GLU A 123 13.00 -40.61 35.44
C GLU A 123 11.64 -40.40 34.77
N LYS A 124 10.83 -39.49 35.31
CA LYS A 124 9.44 -39.29 34.89
C LYS A 124 9.29 -38.36 33.69
N PHE A 125 10.39 -37.74 33.21
CA PHE A 125 10.34 -36.76 32.12
C PHE A 125 10.68 -37.41 30.77
N ALA A 126 9.84 -37.16 29.78
CA ALA A 126 10.03 -37.71 28.44
C ALA A 126 11.10 -36.94 27.65
N HIS A 127 11.17 -35.62 27.85
CA HIS A 127 12.08 -34.73 27.14
C HIS A 127 12.88 -33.88 28.13
N VAL A 128 14.20 -33.99 28.09
CA VAL A 128 15.10 -33.19 28.92
C VAL A 128 16.02 -32.40 28.00
N TYR A 129 15.88 -31.08 27.99
CA TYR A 129 16.66 -30.19 27.14
C TYR A 129 17.75 -29.51 27.96
N ILE A 130 18.96 -29.46 27.43
CA ILE A 130 20.08 -28.76 28.07
C ILE A 130 20.26 -27.41 27.38
N LEU A 131 20.25 -26.34 28.18
CA LEU A 131 20.47 -24.98 27.74
C LEU A 131 21.81 -24.47 28.26
N ASN A 132 22.49 -23.69 27.43
CA ASN A 132 23.65 -22.91 27.86
C ASN A 132 23.20 -21.77 28.82
N GLU A 133 24.17 -21.14 29.48
CA GLU A 133 23.90 -20.10 30.48
C GLU A 133 23.25 -18.85 29.86
N GLU A 134 23.59 -18.53 28.61
CA GLU A 134 23.06 -17.37 27.88
C GLU A 134 21.57 -17.53 27.58
N TRP A 135 21.15 -18.63 26.96
CA TRP A 135 19.74 -18.95 26.71
C TRP A 135 18.93 -19.08 27.99
N SER A 136 19.50 -19.72 29.01
CA SER A 136 18.88 -19.81 30.33
C SER A 136 18.53 -18.41 30.87
N ASN A 137 19.49 -17.48 30.82
CA ASN A 137 19.29 -16.12 31.30
C ASN A 137 18.30 -15.32 30.42
N LEU A 138 18.39 -15.48 29.11
CA LEU A 138 17.50 -14.81 28.16
C LEU A 138 16.05 -15.27 28.33
N ILE A 139 15.82 -16.58 28.37
CA ILE A 139 14.50 -17.16 28.59
C ILE A 139 13.95 -16.77 29.98
N ARG A 140 14.78 -16.75 31.04
CA ARG A 140 14.38 -16.27 32.38
C ARG A 140 13.94 -14.81 32.42
N ARG A 141 14.54 -13.96 31.59
CA ARG A 141 14.19 -12.54 31.53
C ARG A 141 12.95 -12.30 30.67
N SER A 142 12.79 -13.06 29.59
CA SER A 142 11.72 -12.87 28.62
C SER A 142 10.41 -13.52 29.05
N PHE A 143 10.44 -14.67 29.73
CA PHE A 143 9.24 -15.40 30.12
C PHE A 143 8.91 -15.23 31.60
N LYS A 144 7.62 -15.10 31.92
CA LYS A 144 7.15 -15.06 33.31
C LYS A 144 7.52 -16.36 34.04
N ARG A 145 7.83 -16.27 35.34
CA ARG A 145 8.27 -17.42 36.16
C ARG A 145 7.38 -18.67 36.07
N ASN A 146 6.07 -18.48 35.91
CA ASN A 146 5.10 -19.59 35.87
C ASN A 146 4.82 -20.11 34.46
N PHE A 147 5.34 -19.44 33.43
CA PHE A 147 5.06 -19.73 32.03
C PHE A 147 5.41 -21.17 31.62
N PHE A 148 6.65 -21.56 31.94
CA PHE A 148 7.15 -22.88 31.62
C PHE A 148 6.57 -23.94 32.55
N THR A 149 6.27 -23.59 33.80
CA THR A 149 5.66 -24.50 34.77
C THR A 149 4.35 -25.05 34.21
N GLU A 150 3.42 -24.22 33.75
CA GLU A 150 2.14 -24.69 33.23
C GLU A 150 2.26 -25.50 31.92
N GLN A 151 3.09 -25.05 30.97
CA GLN A 151 3.15 -25.65 29.63
C GLN A 151 4.02 -26.92 29.55
N PHE A 152 5.07 -27.01 30.37
CA PHE A 152 6.03 -28.11 30.30
C PHE A 152 5.65 -29.27 31.23
N HIS A 153 4.81 -29.02 32.23
CA HIS A 153 4.22 -30.07 33.07
C HIS A 153 3.33 -31.01 32.27
N GLU A 154 2.46 -30.49 31.40
CA GLU A 154 1.58 -31.31 30.56
C GLU A 154 2.37 -32.22 29.60
N LYS A 155 3.51 -31.76 29.11
CA LYS A 155 4.36 -32.49 28.14
C LYS A 155 5.51 -33.28 28.75
N LYS A 156 5.58 -33.40 30.09
CA LYS A 156 6.70 -34.06 30.80
C LYS A 156 8.07 -33.60 30.30
N THR A 157 8.24 -32.29 30.10
CA THR A 157 9.47 -31.70 29.58
C THR A 157 10.22 -30.93 30.67
N VAL A 158 11.55 -31.01 30.72
CA VAL A 158 12.40 -30.25 31.66
C VAL A 158 13.53 -29.56 30.91
N LEU A 159 13.82 -28.32 31.30
CA LEU A 159 14.97 -27.55 30.85
C LEU A 159 16.04 -27.58 31.95
N LEU A 160 17.27 -27.93 31.63
CA LEU A 160 18.41 -27.92 32.53
C LEU A 160 19.39 -26.83 32.12
N MET A 161 19.92 -26.11 33.10
CA MET A 161 21.01 -25.17 32.87
C MET A 161 22.34 -25.87 33.13
N GLN A 162 23.26 -25.80 32.17
CA GLN A 162 24.60 -26.35 32.39
C GLN A 162 25.68 -25.42 31.84
N LYS A 163 26.64 -25.03 32.69
CA LYS A 163 27.73 -24.09 32.32
C LYS A 163 28.79 -24.70 31.40
N LYS A 164 28.91 -26.04 31.36
CA LYS A 164 29.93 -26.77 30.60
C LYS A 164 29.30 -27.98 29.91
N ILE A 165 28.61 -27.75 28.79
CA ILE A 165 27.86 -28.79 28.06
C ILE A 165 28.81 -29.69 27.25
N GLU A 166 29.75 -29.11 26.51
CA GLU A 166 30.68 -29.82 25.62
C GLU A 166 31.39 -31.03 26.26
N PRO A 167 32.05 -30.90 27.44
CA PRO A 167 32.76 -32.02 28.05
C PRO A 167 31.84 -33.13 28.58
N LEU A 168 30.52 -32.94 28.57
CA LEU A 168 29.52 -33.89 29.08
C LEU A 168 28.57 -34.38 27.97
N SER A 169 28.84 -34.04 26.71
CA SER A 169 27.96 -34.36 25.58
C SER A 169 27.66 -35.86 25.46
N LYS A 170 28.67 -36.74 25.59
CA LYS A 170 28.47 -38.20 25.49
C LYS A 170 27.58 -38.76 26.59
N ILE A 171 27.78 -38.34 27.86
CA ILE A 171 26.92 -38.80 28.95
C ILE A 171 25.50 -38.29 28.79
N PHE A 172 25.33 -37.04 28.36
CA PHE A 172 24.02 -36.45 28.09
C PHE A 172 23.28 -37.15 26.96
N SER A 173 23.94 -37.43 25.83
CA SER A 173 23.34 -38.24 24.76
C SER A 173 23.00 -39.65 25.22
N HIS A 174 23.88 -40.28 26.02
CA HIS A 174 23.63 -41.61 26.57
C HIS A 174 22.36 -41.60 27.43
N ILE A 175 22.21 -40.67 28.38
CA ILE A 175 21.00 -40.57 29.23
C ILE A 175 19.77 -39.95 28.52
N ARG A 176 19.84 -39.79 27.19
CA ARG A 176 18.76 -39.27 26.33
C ARG A 176 18.35 -37.84 26.67
N PHE A 177 19.32 -36.98 26.97
CA PHE A 177 19.10 -35.54 27.01
C PHE A 177 19.25 -34.97 25.60
N ASN A 178 18.38 -34.04 25.26
CA ASN A 178 18.40 -33.31 24.01
C ASN A 178 19.33 -32.11 24.17
N ILE A 179 20.46 -32.14 23.45
CA ILE A 179 21.36 -31.00 23.32
C ILE A 179 20.95 -30.27 22.05
N LEU A 180 20.32 -29.11 22.18
CA LEU A 180 19.88 -28.31 21.05
C LEU A 180 20.94 -27.27 20.70
N SER A 181 21.11 -27.01 19.40
CA SER A 181 21.80 -25.82 18.90
C SER A 181 21.03 -24.54 19.26
N ASP A 182 21.69 -23.38 19.21
CA ASP A 182 21.03 -22.10 19.47
C ASP A 182 19.83 -21.85 18.53
N LEU A 183 19.97 -22.23 17.25
CA LEU A 183 18.90 -22.15 16.28
C LEU A 183 17.69 -23.02 16.68
N GLU A 184 17.94 -24.28 17.08
CA GLU A 184 16.88 -25.19 17.52
C GLU A 184 16.23 -24.73 18.82
N ILE A 185 16.99 -24.15 19.75
CA ILE A 185 16.43 -23.54 20.97
C ILE A 185 15.44 -22.45 20.59
N PHE A 186 15.81 -21.53 19.70
CA PHE A 186 14.92 -20.48 19.27
C PHE A 186 13.66 -21.03 18.58
N LEU A 187 13.82 -21.91 17.59
CA LEU A 187 12.73 -22.41 16.76
C LEU A 187 11.80 -23.39 17.50
N GLN A 188 12.34 -24.27 18.33
CA GLN A 188 11.56 -25.33 19.00
C GLN A 188 11.04 -24.91 20.38
N LEU A 189 11.77 -24.04 21.10
CA LEU A 189 11.42 -23.67 22.48
C LEU A 189 10.85 -22.25 22.60
N CYS A 190 11.39 -21.27 21.85
CA CYS A 190 10.94 -19.88 21.96
C CYS A 190 9.81 -19.52 21.00
N LEU A 191 9.97 -19.81 19.70
CA LEU A 191 9.03 -19.40 18.65
C LEU A 191 7.58 -19.89 18.88
N PRO A 192 7.31 -21.14 19.30
CA PRO A 192 5.94 -21.62 19.54
C PRO A 192 5.21 -20.88 20.67
N HIS A 193 5.96 -20.10 21.44
CA HIS A 193 5.51 -19.38 22.61
C HIS A 193 5.72 -17.87 22.49
N PHE A 194 6.19 -17.42 21.33
CA PHE A 194 6.58 -16.04 21.08
C PHE A 194 5.40 -15.07 21.29
N LYS A 195 4.20 -15.44 20.85
CA LYS A 195 2.97 -14.67 21.05
C LYS A 195 2.52 -14.48 22.51
N LYS A 196 3.06 -15.26 23.44
CA LYS A 196 2.70 -15.14 24.87
C LYS A 196 3.62 -14.19 25.63
N LEU A 197 4.69 -13.72 24.98
CA LEU A 197 5.61 -12.72 25.51
C LEU A 197 4.98 -11.34 25.44
N ASP A 198 5.58 -10.35 26.13
CA ASP A 198 5.31 -8.94 25.82
C ASP A 198 6.21 -8.45 24.67
N ALA A 199 5.87 -7.33 24.04
CA ALA A 199 6.62 -6.78 22.91
C ALA A 199 8.13 -6.61 23.23
N LYS A 200 8.46 -6.22 24.47
CA LYS A 200 9.85 -5.95 24.88
C LYS A 200 10.66 -7.24 24.92
N SER A 201 10.04 -8.29 25.43
CA SER A 201 10.63 -9.62 25.54
C SER A 201 10.75 -10.28 24.16
N GLN A 202 9.76 -10.10 23.28
CA GLN A 202 9.84 -10.51 21.86
C GLN A 202 11.03 -9.83 21.17
N MET A 203 11.13 -8.50 21.29
CA MET A 203 12.20 -7.71 20.68
C MET A 203 13.59 -8.12 21.20
N ASN A 204 13.74 -8.33 22.51
CA ASN A 204 15.02 -8.78 23.08
C ASN A 204 15.44 -10.17 22.56
N LEU A 205 14.50 -11.11 22.42
CA LEU A 205 14.78 -12.44 21.86
C LEU A 205 15.16 -12.37 20.39
N LEU A 206 14.42 -11.59 19.60
CA LEU A 206 14.74 -11.39 18.18
C LEU A 206 16.10 -10.71 18.00
N LYS A 207 16.41 -9.72 18.84
CA LYS A 207 17.71 -9.06 18.80
C LYS A 207 18.85 -10.04 19.06
N TYR A 208 18.75 -10.85 20.11
CA TYR A 208 19.75 -11.90 20.38
C TYR A 208 19.85 -12.89 19.23
N PHE A 209 18.71 -13.31 18.67
CA PHE A 209 18.70 -14.21 17.52
C PHE A 209 19.46 -13.61 16.32
N ILE A 210 19.21 -12.34 16.01
CA ILE A 210 19.82 -11.66 14.87
C ILE A 210 21.33 -11.46 15.11
N ASP A 211 21.69 -10.92 16.27
CA ASP A 211 23.07 -10.53 16.58
C ASP A 211 23.98 -11.75 16.78
N ASP A 212 23.49 -12.82 17.43
CA ASP A 212 24.34 -13.94 17.88
C ASP A 212 24.15 -15.26 17.12
N ILE A 213 23.02 -15.45 16.42
CA ILE A 213 22.68 -16.73 15.77
C ILE A 213 22.66 -16.55 14.26
N ASP A 214 21.86 -15.61 13.76
CA ASP A 214 21.60 -15.43 12.34
C ASP A 214 22.87 -15.16 11.53
N GLU A 215 23.79 -14.35 12.08
CA GLU A 215 25.09 -14.06 11.46
C GLU A 215 25.98 -15.30 11.30
N LYS A 216 25.80 -16.32 12.15
CA LYS A 216 26.61 -17.56 12.15
C LYS A 216 26.03 -18.66 11.26
N LEU A 217 24.78 -18.52 10.79
CA LEU A 217 24.10 -19.54 9.99
C LEU A 217 24.65 -19.61 8.55
N PHE A 218 24.70 -20.82 8.00
CA PHE A 218 24.94 -21.01 6.57
C PHE A 218 23.74 -20.55 5.75
N GLN A 219 23.94 -20.23 4.46
CA GLN A 219 22.87 -19.68 3.62
C GLN A 219 21.62 -20.57 3.56
N HIS A 220 21.79 -21.88 3.41
CA HIS A 220 20.66 -22.81 3.35
C HIS A 220 19.87 -22.90 4.66
N GLU A 221 20.54 -22.78 5.81
CA GLU A 221 19.91 -22.73 7.13
C GLU A 221 19.14 -21.42 7.32
N ARG A 222 19.71 -20.30 6.85
CA ARG A 222 19.02 -19.00 6.85
C ARG A 222 17.73 -19.08 6.05
N ASP A 223 17.78 -19.63 4.83
CA ASP A 223 16.60 -19.73 3.97
C ASP A 223 15.50 -20.60 4.62
N GLN A 224 15.88 -21.74 5.22
CA GLN A 224 14.95 -22.59 5.97
C GLN A 224 14.38 -21.87 7.20
N CYS A 225 15.22 -21.15 7.93
CA CYS A 225 14.81 -20.38 9.10
C CYS A 225 13.84 -19.26 8.72
N ARG A 226 14.15 -18.47 7.69
CA ARG A 226 13.27 -17.40 7.17
C ARG A 226 11.91 -17.94 6.78
N LYS A 227 11.85 -19.11 6.16
CA LYS A 227 10.57 -19.78 5.84
C LYS A 227 9.77 -20.14 7.10
N GLN A 228 10.42 -20.70 8.11
CA GLN A 228 9.73 -21.01 9.38
C GLN A 228 9.24 -19.76 10.10
N LEU A 229 10.04 -18.69 10.09
CA LEU A 229 9.65 -17.40 10.67
C LEU A 229 8.52 -16.75 9.88
N HIS A 230 8.54 -16.81 8.56
CA HIS A 230 7.43 -16.34 7.74
C HIS A 230 6.11 -16.99 8.15
N ASP A 231 6.10 -18.30 8.38
CA ASP A 231 4.88 -19.05 8.66
C ASP A 231 4.41 -18.98 10.13
N HIS A 232 5.31 -18.71 11.08
CA HIS A 232 5.00 -18.84 12.52
C HIS A 232 5.36 -17.62 13.37
N LEU A 233 6.08 -16.62 12.85
CA LEU A 233 6.43 -15.43 13.61
C LEU A 233 5.22 -14.49 13.71
N GLU A 234 4.72 -14.37 14.93
CA GLU A 234 3.64 -13.45 15.27
C GLU A 234 4.16 -12.38 16.24
N ILE A 235 3.95 -11.10 15.91
CA ILE A 235 4.44 -9.97 16.70
C ILE A 235 3.31 -9.04 17.11
N PHE A 236 3.56 -8.23 18.14
CA PHE A 236 2.61 -7.20 18.53
C PHE A 236 2.51 -6.10 17.49
N THR A 237 1.29 -5.64 17.28
CA THR A 237 0.97 -4.48 16.46
C THR A 237 0.89 -3.22 17.32
N GLN A 238 0.96 -2.07 16.66
CA GLN A 238 0.77 -0.80 17.35
C GLN A 238 -0.67 -0.66 17.86
N THR A 239 -0.81 -0.18 19.09
CA THR A 239 -2.08 0.27 19.63
C THR A 239 -2.17 1.79 19.54
N SER A 240 -3.38 2.33 19.38
CA SER A 240 -3.66 3.76 19.26
C SER A 240 -3.36 4.58 20.54
N ASN A 241 -2.55 4.08 21.47
CA ASN A 241 -2.47 4.59 22.85
C ASN A 241 -1.29 5.51 23.15
N ASN A 242 -0.49 5.95 22.18
CA ASN A 242 0.59 6.90 22.44
C ASN A 242 0.40 8.22 21.67
N ASN A 243 -0.09 9.24 22.40
CA ASN A 243 0.05 10.68 22.16
C ASN A 243 -0.25 11.24 20.76
N ILE A 244 -1.50 11.69 20.54
CA ILE A 244 -1.74 12.95 19.81
C ILE A 244 -2.78 13.77 20.59
N ASP A 245 -2.34 14.93 21.07
CA ASP A 245 -3.17 16.07 21.45
C ASP A 245 -4.08 16.45 20.26
N CYS A 246 -5.33 16.01 20.28
CA CYS A 246 -6.39 16.55 19.43
C CYS A 246 -7.46 17.18 20.32
N LEU A 247 -7.20 18.40 20.76
CA LEU A 247 -8.23 19.36 21.15
C LEU A 247 -9.13 19.61 19.93
N HIS A 248 -10.30 18.98 19.87
CA HIS A 248 -11.61 19.62 19.64
C HIS A 248 -12.75 18.58 19.64
N LYS A 249 -13.70 18.80 20.56
CA LYS A 249 -14.93 18.05 20.90
C LYS A 249 -16.04 18.15 19.80
N PRO A 250 -17.31 17.73 20.08
CA PRO A 250 -17.86 16.39 20.31
C PRO A 250 -19.12 16.13 19.42
N SER A 251 -19.77 14.95 19.57
CA SER A 251 -21.19 14.59 19.23
C SER A 251 -21.25 13.33 18.34
N ILE A 252 -22.02 12.26 18.57
CA ILE A 252 -23.13 11.93 19.49
C ILE A 252 -23.12 10.41 19.75
N GLY A 253 -23.46 10.06 20.99
CA GLY A 253 -23.66 8.74 21.61
C GLY A 253 -23.73 7.47 20.76
N ILE A 254 -22.72 6.62 20.91
CA ILE A 254 -22.89 5.19 21.21
C ILE A 254 -21.94 4.82 22.36
N SER A 255 -22.47 4.01 23.26
CA SER A 255 -21.88 3.49 24.50
C SER A 255 -20.46 2.91 24.37
N ARG A 256 -19.67 3.13 25.43
CA ARG A 256 -18.56 2.28 25.95
C ARG A 256 -18.16 1.09 25.08
N SER A 257 -16.95 1.12 24.54
CA SER A 257 -16.18 -0.11 24.25
C SER A 257 -14.76 0.02 24.81
N LEU A 258 -14.23 -1.13 25.18
CA LEU A 258 -13.02 -1.40 25.92
C LEU A 258 -11.78 -0.83 25.22
N ARG A 259 -10.69 -0.66 25.99
CA ARG A 259 -9.33 -0.64 25.47
C ARG A 259 -9.15 -1.86 24.57
N ASP A 260 -8.99 -1.66 23.27
CA ASP A 260 -8.59 -2.77 22.40
C ASP A 260 -7.19 -3.22 22.87
N PRO A 261 -7.05 -4.48 23.32
CA PRO A 261 -5.75 -5.00 23.71
C PRO A 261 -4.81 -4.99 22.51
N PRO A 262 -3.49 -4.86 22.73
CA PRO A 262 -2.52 -4.99 21.65
C PRO A 262 -2.71 -6.32 20.92
N GLU A 263 -2.99 -6.23 19.63
CA GLU A 263 -3.27 -7.38 18.78
C GLU A 263 -1.94 -8.01 18.35
N ILE A 264 -1.94 -9.33 18.24
CA ILE A 264 -0.78 -10.09 17.77
C ILE A 264 -1.13 -10.59 16.38
N CYS A 265 -0.29 -10.25 15.41
CA CYS A 265 -0.50 -10.61 14.02
C CYS A 265 0.70 -11.36 13.45
N PRO A 266 0.48 -12.30 12.52
CA PRO A 266 1.55 -12.89 11.74
C PRO A 266 2.32 -11.82 10.96
N ILE A 267 3.65 -11.98 10.87
CA ILE A 267 4.50 -10.97 10.23
C ILE A 267 4.15 -10.70 8.77
N PHE A 268 3.70 -11.74 8.04
CA PHE A 268 3.33 -11.65 6.63
C PHE A 268 2.03 -10.87 6.38
N GLU A 269 1.27 -10.52 7.42
CA GLU A 269 0.07 -9.67 7.34
C GLU A 269 0.39 -8.19 7.62
N LEU A 270 1.57 -7.90 8.15
CA LEU A 270 2.01 -6.57 8.55
C LEU A 270 2.78 -5.84 7.45
N TYR A 271 2.82 -4.53 7.57
CA TYR A 271 3.48 -3.63 6.63
C TYR A 271 4.66 -2.91 7.26
N ASP A 272 5.68 -2.66 6.45
CA ASP A 272 6.85 -1.88 6.85
C ASP A 272 6.44 -0.43 7.15
N PRO A 273 6.68 0.07 8.38
CA PRO A 273 6.32 1.44 8.75
C PRO A 273 7.12 2.52 8.00
N ASN A 274 8.22 2.15 7.31
CA ASN A 274 9.01 3.08 6.52
C ASN A 274 8.48 3.31 5.10
N ILE A 275 7.42 2.60 4.68
CA ILE A 275 6.77 2.91 3.42
C ILE A 275 6.19 4.32 3.53
N LYS A 276 6.58 5.20 2.60
CA LYS A 276 6.20 6.61 2.62
C LYS A 276 4.67 6.74 2.70
N ASP A 277 4.21 7.55 3.65
CA ASP A 277 2.80 7.91 3.90
C ASP A 277 1.81 6.74 4.11
N ILE A 278 2.30 5.50 4.28
CA ILE A 278 1.45 4.31 4.42
C ILE A 278 0.53 4.37 5.65
N ARG A 279 0.95 5.06 6.71
CA ARG A 279 0.17 5.28 7.94
C ARG A 279 -1.08 6.12 7.71
N SER A 280 -1.09 6.91 6.63
CA SER A 280 -2.27 7.67 6.20
C SER A 280 -3.23 6.80 5.37
N ILE A 281 -2.77 5.64 4.88
CA ILE A 281 -3.54 4.69 4.07
C ILE A 281 -4.13 3.57 4.94
N LEU A 282 -3.33 3.04 5.86
CA LEU A 282 -3.65 1.90 6.73
C LEU A 282 -3.70 2.34 8.19
N GLY A 283 -4.58 1.71 8.97
CA GLY A 283 -4.65 1.94 10.42
C GLY A 283 -3.43 1.37 11.16
N VAL A 284 -3.18 1.89 12.37
CA VAL A 284 -1.99 1.56 13.19
C VAL A 284 -1.79 0.05 13.47
N HIS A 285 -2.88 -0.71 13.52
CA HIS A 285 -2.86 -2.17 13.74
C HIS A 285 -2.23 -2.97 12.58
N HIS A 286 -1.98 -2.36 11.42
CA HIS A 286 -1.29 -3.01 10.31
C HIS A 286 0.24 -2.94 10.40
N PHE A 287 0.78 -2.31 11.46
CA PHE A 287 2.21 -2.08 11.62
C PHE A 287 2.75 -2.79 12.87
N PRO A 288 4.00 -3.28 12.82
CA PRO A 288 4.73 -3.74 14.00
C PRO A 288 4.74 -2.68 15.11
N ASP A 289 4.72 -3.12 16.36
CA ASP A 289 4.97 -2.27 17.53
C ASP A 289 6.26 -1.44 17.37
N GLU A 290 6.29 -0.24 17.94
CA GLU A 290 7.42 0.70 17.84
C GLU A 290 8.75 0.09 18.30
N GLN A 291 8.71 -0.88 19.19
CA GLN A 291 9.90 -1.59 19.66
C GLN A 291 10.64 -2.33 18.55
N PHE A 292 9.95 -2.67 17.45
CA PHE A 292 10.54 -3.35 16.29
C PHE A 292 11.05 -2.39 15.21
N HIS A 293 10.99 -1.07 15.40
CA HIS A 293 11.25 -0.09 14.32
C HIS A 293 12.72 0.22 14.04
N THR A 294 13.64 -0.42 14.75
CA THR A 294 15.06 -0.26 14.45
C THR A 294 15.38 -0.79 13.04
N THR A 295 16.28 -0.12 12.31
CA THR A 295 16.58 -0.43 10.91
C THR A 295 17.02 -1.89 10.70
N THR A 296 17.82 -2.43 11.62
CA THR A 296 18.29 -3.82 11.59
C THR A 296 17.13 -4.80 11.70
N ILE A 297 16.21 -4.57 12.64
CA ILE A 297 15.04 -5.43 12.84
C ILE A 297 14.10 -5.36 11.66
N LEU A 298 13.75 -4.16 11.19
CA LEU A 298 12.85 -4.03 10.03
C LEU A 298 13.44 -4.68 8.78
N LYS A 299 14.76 -4.61 8.58
CA LYS A 299 15.43 -5.34 7.51
C LYS A 299 15.24 -6.86 7.65
N PHE A 300 15.50 -7.40 8.84
CA PHE A 300 15.29 -8.82 9.12
C PHE A 300 13.82 -9.25 8.96
N LEU A 301 12.88 -8.45 9.46
CA LEU A 301 11.45 -8.73 9.35
C LEU A 301 10.97 -8.74 7.90
N ARG A 302 11.51 -7.87 7.03
CA ARG A 302 11.25 -7.91 5.57
C ARG A 302 11.69 -9.23 4.95
N GLU A 303 12.84 -9.75 5.34
CA GLU A 303 13.31 -11.09 4.91
C GLU A 303 12.42 -12.21 5.45
N CYS A 304 11.73 -11.98 6.57
CA CYS A 304 10.78 -12.92 7.16
C CYS A 304 9.33 -12.73 6.67
N GLY A 305 9.05 -11.78 5.76
CA GLY A 305 7.71 -11.61 5.18
C GLY A 305 7.00 -10.28 5.47
N LEU A 306 7.59 -9.37 6.25
CA LEU A 306 7.04 -8.02 6.45
C LEU A 306 6.89 -7.32 5.09
N ARG A 307 5.67 -6.88 4.77
CA ARG A 307 5.35 -6.37 3.45
C ARG A 307 5.98 -5.00 3.22
N SER A 308 6.72 -4.87 2.12
CA SER A 308 7.27 -3.60 1.63
C SER A 308 6.32 -2.85 0.68
N TYR A 309 5.15 -3.42 0.37
CA TYR A 309 4.14 -2.79 -0.47
C TYR A 309 2.74 -3.32 -0.17
N ILE A 310 1.71 -2.54 -0.49
CA ILE A 310 0.30 -2.94 -0.40
C ILE A 310 -0.05 -3.84 -1.59
N SER A 311 -0.54 -5.06 -1.32
CA SER A 311 -0.97 -6.01 -2.36
C SER A 311 -2.21 -5.53 -3.11
N THR A 312 -2.40 -5.97 -4.36
CA THR A 312 -3.54 -5.61 -5.22
C THR A 312 -4.89 -5.73 -4.51
N ASP A 313 -5.18 -6.85 -3.86
CA ASP A 313 -6.47 -7.07 -3.21
C ASP A 313 -6.72 -6.11 -2.04
N LYS A 314 -5.68 -5.78 -1.28
CA LYS A 314 -5.77 -4.81 -0.20
C LYS A 314 -5.95 -3.39 -0.74
N CYS A 315 -5.27 -3.02 -1.84
CA CYS A 315 -5.51 -1.76 -2.52
C CYS A 315 -6.98 -1.63 -2.96
N LYS A 316 -7.56 -2.66 -3.59
CA LYS A 316 -8.98 -2.67 -3.97
C LYS A 316 -9.90 -2.47 -2.78
N GLN A 317 -9.69 -3.21 -1.68
CA GLN A 317 -10.47 -3.04 -0.46
C GLN A 317 -10.41 -1.60 0.08
N ILE A 318 -9.23 -0.97 0.02
CA ILE A 318 -9.06 0.44 0.43
C ILE A 318 -9.83 1.36 -0.52
N MET A 319 -9.72 1.17 -1.84
CA MET A 319 -10.44 1.97 -2.85
C MET A 319 -11.96 1.85 -2.68
N GLU A 320 -12.46 0.64 -2.52
CA GLU A 320 -13.88 0.36 -2.26
C GLU A 320 -14.35 0.99 -0.96
N SER A 321 -13.53 0.93 0.10
CA SER A 321 -13.79 1.62 1.36
C SER A 321 -13.88 3.14 1.19
N ILE A 322 -12.95 3.76 0.44
CA ILE A 322 -13.00 5.19 0.12
C ILE A 322 -14.30 5.49 -0.63
N GLN A 323 -14.60 4.73 -1.69
CA GLN A 323 -15.81 4.94 -2.50
C GLN A 323 -17.09 4.84 -1.67
N LEU A 324 -17.20 3.83 -0.81
CA LEU A 324 -18.35 3.62 0.06
C LEU A 324 -18.53 4.78 1.03
N ASN A 325 -17.45 5.19 1.70
CA ASN A 325 -17.50 6.28 2.69
C ASN A 325 -17.83 7.63 2.03
N VAL A 326 -17.28 7.91 0.85
CA VAL A 326 -17.60 9.11 0.07
C VAL A 326 -19.06 9.11 -0.37
N LYS A 327 -19.61 7.98 -0.83
CA LYS A 327 -21.03 7.90 -1.19
C LYS A 327 -21.97 8.13 0.01
N GLN A 328 -21.54 7.78 1.22
CA GLN A 328 -22.35 7.92 2.43
C GLN A 328 -22.26 9.32 3.06
N ALA A 329 -21.07 9.90 3.13
CA ALA A 329 -20.80 11.12 3.90
C ALA A 329 -20.17 12.27 3.09
N GLY A 330 -19.85 12.03 1.82
CA GLY A 330 -19.11 12.96 0.98
C GLY A 330 -17.61 12.96 1.27
N TRP A 331 -16.84 13.69 0.46
CA TRP A 331 -15.40 13.81 0.61
C TRP A 331 -14.97 14.58 1.87
N THR A 332 -14.15 13.92 2.71
CA THR A 332 -13.47 14.53 3.86
C THR A 332 -11.98 14.74 3.60
N ASN A 333 -11.33 15.61 4.39
CA ASN A 333 -9.88 15.84 4.26
C ASN A 333 -9.05 14.57 4.47
N ASP A 334 -9.49 13.67 5.35
CA ASP A 334 -8.80 12.40 5.58
C ASP A 334 -8.96 11.45 4.39
N GLN A 335 -10.14 11.39 3.77
CA GLN A 335 -10.35 10.62 2.54
C GLN A 335 -9.52 11.16 1.38
N ARG A 336 -9.42 12.50 1.22
CA ARG A 336 -8.58 13.13 0.20
C ARG A 336 -7.11 12.77 0.37
N LYS A 337 -6.59 12.90 1.59
CA LYS A 337 -5.21 12.49 1.94
C LYS A 337 -5.00 11.00 1.65
N ARG A 338 -5.93 10.16 2.08
CA ARG A 338 -5.87 8.70 1.89
C ARG A 338 -5.86 8.32 0.40
N SER A 339 -6.71 8.96 -0.40
CA SER A 339 -6.79 8.78 -1.85
C SER A 339 -5.49 9.20 -2.54
N ARG A 340 -4.96 10.37 -2.20
CA ARG A 340 -3.69 10.89 -2.71
C ARG A 340 -2.53 9.94 -2.42
N TYR A 341 -2.31 9.58 -1.16
CA TYR A 341 -1.20 8.70 -0.79
C TYR A 341 -1.35 7.29 -1.38
N LEU A 342 -2.57 6.80 -1.54
CA LEU A 342 -2.81 5.56 -2.26
C LEU A 342 -2.38 5.68 -3.72
N TYR A 343 -2.73 6.77 -4.41
CA TYR A 343 -2.26 7.02 -5.78
C TYR A 343 -0.73 7.08 -5.86
N GLU A 344 -0.07 7.81 -4.97
CA GLU A 344 1.39 7.90 -4.91
C GLU A 344 2.04 6.51 -4.69
N HIS A 345 1.47 5.69 -3.80
CA HIS A 345 1.92 4.32 -3.54
C HIS A 345 1.77 3.41 -4.78
N LEU A 346 0.64 3.51 -5.48
CA LEU A 346 0.39 2.77 -6.71
C LEU A 346 1.39 3.14 -7.80
N LEU A 347 1.65 4.44 -7.96
CA LEU A 347 2.58 4.95 -8.95
C LEU A 347 4.01 4.47 -8.68
N ALA A 348 4.45 4.48 -7.41
CA ALA A 348 5.77 3.98 -7.02
C ALA A 348 5.95 2.46 -7.17
N ASN A 349 4.86 1.69 -7.18
CA ASN A 349 4.88 0.23 -7.19
C ASN A 349 4.13 -0.39 -8.38
N TRP A 350 3.93 0.37 -9.47
CA TRP A 350 3.02 0.04 -10.57
C TRP A 350 3.28 -1.36 -11.16
N THR A 351 4.53 -1.79 -11.25
CA THR A 351 4.95 -3.11 -11.80
C THR A 351 4.45 -4.31 -11.00
N ARG A 352 3.96 -4.10 -9.77
CA ARG A 352 3.50 -5.17 -8.87
C ARG A 352 1.99 -5.41 -8.93
N TYR A 353 1.27 -4.55 -9.64
CA TYR A 353 -0.19 -4.61 -9.73
C TYR A 353 -0.65 -5.23 -11.05
N ASP A 354 -1.83 -5.85 -11.01
CA ASP A 354 -2.50 -6.32 -12.21
C ASP A 354 -3.59 -5.32 -12.67
N ASN A 355 -4.11 -5.53 -13.87
CA ASN A 355 -5.06 -4.62 -14.53
C ASN A 355 -6.40 -4.48 -13.80
N SER A 356 -6.72 -5.34 -12.83
CA SER A 356 -8.00 -5.27 -12.12
C SER A 356 -8.11 -4.03 -11.23
N ILE A 357 -6.99 -3.37 -10.91
CA ILE A 357 -6.99 -2.11 -10.13
C ILE A 357 -7.56 -0.91 -10.90
N LEU A 358 -7.53 -0.97 -12.23
CA LEU A 358 -7.93 0.15 -13.11
C LEU A 358 -9.43 0.44 -13.06
N GLY A 359 -10.24 -0.55 -12.69
CA GLY A 359 -11.70 -0.41 -12.57
C GLY A 359 -12.17 0.21 -11.25
N CYS A 360 -11.27 0.41 -10.29
CA CYS A 360 -11.62 0.85 -8.96
C CYS A 360 -11.69 2.39 -8.87
N LYS A 361 -12.80 2.90 -8.34
CA LYS A 361 -13.03 4.35 -8.17
C LYS A 361 -12.56 4.79 -6.81
N PHE A 362 -11.62 5.73 -6.75
CA PHE A 362 -11.08 6.20 -5.48
C PHE A 362 -10.56 7.64 -5.52
N LEU A 363 -10.64 8.32 -6.66
CA LEU A 363 -10.18 9.69 -6.83
C LEU A 363 -11.35 10.67 -6.70
N GLU A 364 -11.08 11.81 -6.08
CA GLU A 364 -11.98 12.97 -6.09
C GLU A 364 -11.83 13.68 -7.44
N PRO A 365 -12.92 13.87 -8.21
CA PRO A 365 -12.87 14.74 -9.37
C PRO A 365 -12.48 16.15 -8.95
N HIS A 366 -11.58 16.80 -9.69
CA HIS A 366 -11.24 18.19 -9.43
C HIS A 366 -12.49 19.07 -9.56
N GLN A 367 -12.78 19.88 -8.54
CA GLN A 367 -13.90 20.79 -8.52
C GLN A 367 -13.42 22.21 -8.85
N MET A 368 -13.87 22.74 -9.98
CA MET A 368 -13.57 24.11 -10.38
C MET A 368 -14.29 25.13 -9.49
N SER A 369 -13.71 26.30 -9.25
CA SER A 369 -14.30 27.39 -8.46
C SER A 369 -14.57 28.63 -9.31
N PHE A 370 -15.69 29.32 -9.10
CA PHE A 370 -16.01 30.55 -9.83
C PHE A 370 -15.01 31.69 -9.60
N GLU A 371 -14.23 31.62 -8.52
CA GLU A 371 -13.21 32.61 -8.17
C GLU A 371 -11.92 32.42 -8.98
N ASN A 372 -11.54 31.17 -9.24
CA ASN A 372 -10.25 30.83 -9.85
C ASN A 372 -10.38 30.36 -11.31
N ASP A 373 -11.55 29.88 -11.72
CA ASP A 373 -11.77 29.21 -12.99
C ASP A 373 -12.72 29.97 -13.91
N ASP A 374 -12.13 30.74 -14.81
CA ASP A 374 -12.86 31.49 -15.83
C ASP A 374 -13.75 30.60 -16.72
N LEU A 375 -13.42 29.32 -16.88
CA LEU A 375 -14.19 28.38 -17.72
C LEU A 375 -15.65 28.25 -17.27
N LEU A 376 -15.90 28.35 -15.96
CA LEU A 376 -17.25 28.27 -15.39
C LEU A 376 -18.14 29.46 -15.80
N LYS A 377 -17.54 30.59 -16.18
CA LYS A 377 -18.27 31.73 -16.75
C LYS A 377 -18.85 31.39 -18.12
N LEU A 378 -18.20 30.48 -18.86
CA LEU A 378 -18.67 30.05 -20.17
C LEU A 378 -19.58 28.84 -20.13
N HIS A 379 -19.32 27.82 -19.30
CA HIS A 379 -20.13 26.61 -19.18
C HIS A 379 -19.84 25.90 -17.86
N GLU A 380 -20.87 25.30 -17.26
CA GLU A 380 -20.70 24.46 -16.06
C GLU A 380 -19.77 23.27 -16.34
N GLN A 381 -19.09 22.80 -15.30
CA GLN A 381 -18.24 21.61 -15.38
C GLN A 381 -19.09 20.36 -15.63
N TYR A 382 -18.52 19.39 -16.33
CA TYR A 382 -19.14 18.10 -16.60
C TYR A 382 -19.62 17.40 -15.31
N THR A 383 -20.88 17.00 -15.33
CA THR A 383 -21.47 16.05 -14.40
C THR A 383 -22.13 14.93 -15.18
N ASN A 384 -22.23 13.75 -14.57
CA ASN A 384 -22.98 12.63 -15.14
C ASN A 384 -24.45 12.61 -14.66
N CYS A 385 -24.94 13.72 -14.13
CA CYS A 385 -26.29 13.87 -13.57
C CYS A 385 -26.86 15.22 -13.99
N ASP A 386 -28.09 15.20 -14.53
CA ASP A 386 -28.82 16.38 -15.00
C ASP A 386 -29.71 17.02 -13.91
N GLU A 387 -29.85 16.39 -12.73
CA GLU A 387 -30.88 16.73 -11.74
C GLU A 387 -30.37 17.42 -10.47
N THR A 388 -29.07 17.32 -10.15
CA THR A 388 -28.47 17.89 -8.93
C THR A 388 -27.51 19.03 -9.25
N THR A 389 -27.29 19.93 -8.28
CA THR A 389 -26.27 20.98 -8.47
C THR A 389 -24.88 20.35 -8.64
N THR A 390 -24.06 20.88 -9.54
CA THR A 390 -22.74 20.32 -9.87
C THR A 390 -21.87 20.09 -8.63
N ASN A 391 -21.91 21.03 -7.68
CA ASN A 391 -21.11 20.96 -6.46
C ASN A 391 -21.54 19.81 -5.53
N GLU A 392 -22.85 19.62 -5.35
CA GLU A 392 -23.37 18.51 -4.54
C GLU A 392 -23.06 17.16 -5.20
N HIS A 393 -23.18 17.06 -6.52
CA HIS A 393 -22.86 15.80 -7.20
C HIS A 393 -21.38 15.42 -7.03
N LEU A 394 -20.46 16.36 -7.26
CA LEU A 394 -19.01 16.08 -7.17
C LEU A 394 -18.59 15.70 -5.74
N GLN A 395 -19.24 16.26 -4.71
CA GLN A 395 -18.95 15.95 -3.30
C GLN A 395 -19.11 14.45 -2.95
N TYR A 396 -20.00 13.73 -3.64
CA TYR A 396 -20.27 12.30 -3.40
C TYR A 396 -19.77 11.41 -4.56
N THR A 397 -18.99 11.96 -5.49
CA THR A 397 -18.50 11.24 -6.67
C THR A 397 -17.08 10.76 -6.48
N CYS A 398 -16.82 9.50 -6.85
CA CYS A 398 -15.47 8.98 -7.06
C CYS A 398 -15.29 8.60 -8.52
N ILE A 399 -14.10 8.83 -9.06
CA ILE A 399 -13.71 8.47 -10.42
C ILE A 399 -12.54 7.48 -10.42
N THR A 400 -12.40 6.74 -11.52
CA THR A 400 -11.17 5.98 -11.83
C THR A 400 -10.11 6.91 -12.43
N LEU A 401 -8.88 6.42 -12.57
CA LEU A 401 -7.83 7.13 -13.29
C LEU A 401 -8.18 7.34 -14.78
N SER A 402 -8.93 6.42 -15.39
CA SER A 402 -9.33 6.48 -16.79
C SER A 402 -10.63 7.26 -17.05
N ASP A 403 -11.36 7.63 -16.00
CA ASP A 403 -12.64 8.36 -16.11
C ASP A 403 -12.44 9.87 -16.36
N GLY A 404 -11.22 10.39 -16.16
CA GLY A 404 -10.94 11.82 -16.17
C GLY A 404 -9.75 12.22 -17.03
N GLU A 405 -9.66 13.52 -17.31
CA GLU A 405 -8.59 14.16 -18.08
C GLU A 405 -7.76 15.10 -17.19
N PHE A 406 -6.51 15.37 -17.59
CA PHE A 406 -5.63 16.24 -16.82
C PHE A 406 -6.15 17.68 -16.72
N LEU A 407 -5.96 18.32 -15.55
CA LEU A 407 -6.38 19.70 -15.30
C LEU A 407 -5.77 20.71 -16.29
N ARG A 408 -4.52 20.51 -16.73
CA ARG A 408 -3.87 21.36 -17.74
C ARG A 408 -4.60 21.38 -19.09
N ASP A 409 -5.32 20.31 -19.41
CA ASP A 409 -6.08 20.15 -20.64
C ASP A 409 -7.58 20.49 -20.44
N ALA A 410 -7.95 21.10 -19.30
CA ALA A 410 -9.32 21.45 -18.96
C ALA A 410 -10.01 22.24 -20.08
N LYS A 411 -9.33 23.21 -20.71
CA LYS A 411 -9.85 24.02 -21.84
C LYS A 411 -10.34 23.17 -23.02
N LEU A 412 -9.90 21.93 -23.15
CA LEU A 412 -10.30 21.04 -24.23
C LEU A 412 -11.51 20.18 -23.88
N CYS A 413 -11.82 19.97 -22.60
CA CYS A 413 -12.73 18.89 -22.20
C CYS A 413 -13.59 19.13 -20.95
N TRP A 414 -13.51 20.27 -20.26
CA TRP A 414 -14.16 20.48 -18.95
C TRP A 414 -15.67 20.29 -18.93
N THR A 415 -16.37 20.47 -20.07
CA THR A 415 -17.83 20.23 -20.16
C THR A 415 -18.18 18.80 -20.59
N SER A 416 -17.19 17.97 -20.92
CA SER A 416 -17.37 16.68 -21.59
C SER A 416 -16.84 15.48 -20.81
N SER A 417 -15.94 15.70 -19.85
CA SER A 417 -15.29 14.68 -19.03
C SER A 417 -14.98 15.21 -17.63
N TYR A 418 -14.76 14.31 -16.66
CA TYR A 418 -14.24 14.69 -15.36
C TYR A 418 -12.80 15.21 -15.48
N LEU A 419 -12.41 16.07 -14.54
CA LEU A 419 -11.04 16.53 -14.41
C LEU A 419 -10.37 15.77 -13.28
N LEU A 420 -9.17 15.26 -13.53
CA LEU A 420 -8.35 14.60 -12.51
C LEU A 420 -7.86 15.64 -11.48
N PRO A 421 -7.73 15.24 -10.20
CA PRO A 421 -7.20 16.12 -9.16
C PRO A 421 -5.76 16.55 -9.46
N ASP A 422 -5.37 17.69 -8.91
CA ASP A 422 -4.12 18.40 -9.18
C ASP A 422 -2.85 17.55 -8.94
N PHE A 423 -2.87 16.71 -7.90
CA PHE A 423 -1.78 15.80 -7.56
C PHE A 423 -1.59 14.67 -8.60
N VAL A 424 -2.59 14.43 -9.46
CA VAL A 424 -2.49 13.52 -10.60
C VAL A 424 -1.95 14.34 -11.78
N SER A 425 -0.65 14.60 -11.77
CA SER A 425 0.02 15.27 -12.87
C SER A 425 1.27 14.51 -13.32
N LEU A 426 1.56 14.58 -14.62
CA LEU A 426 2.75 13.94 -15.19
C LEU A 426 4.06 14.65 -14.81
N GLU A 427 3.94 15.90 -14.34
CA GLU A 427 5.05 16.83 -14.14
C GLU A 427 5.48 16.92 -12.67
N GLN A 428 4.55 16.76 -11.71
CA GLN A 428 4.84 16.86 -10.27
C GLN A 428 5.49 15.62 -9.67
N TYR A 429 5.65 14.52 -10.42
CA TYR A 429 6.44 13.38 -9.93
C TYR A 429 7.89 13.76 -9.62
N ASN A 430 8.40 14.80 -10.29
CA ASN A 430 9.71 15.37 -10.02
C ASN A 430 9.83 15.96 -8.61
N ASP A 431 8.74 16.42 -7.99
CA ASP A 431 8.77 16.97 -6.62
C ASP A 431 8.67 15.86 -5.54
N PHE A 432 8.25 14.65 -5.92
CA PHE A 432 8.08 13.51 -5.01
C PHE A 432 9.24 12.51 -5.03
N ASN A 433 10.09 12.60 -6.03
CA ASN A 433 11.28 11.79 -6.20
C ASN A 433 12.50 12.65 -5.84
N ASP A 434 13.28 12.28 -4.82
CA ASP A 434 14.51 13.01 -4.44
C ASP A 434 15.49 13.19 -5.62
N LYS A 435 15.31 12.40 -6.68
CA LYS A 435 16.09 12.39 -7.92
C LYS A 435 15.52 13.23 -9.08
N LYS A 436 14.32 13.81 -8.94
CA LYS A 436 13.62 14.57 -10.02
C LYS A 436 13.56 13.81 -11.36
N GLU A 437 13.33 12.50 -11.31
CA GLU A 437 13.17 11.70 -12.53
C GLU A 437 11.72 11.78 -13.03
N PRO A 438 11.49 11.92 -14.35
CA PRO A 438 10.15 11.95 -14.93
C PRO A 438 9.38 10.65 -14.63
N ILE A 439 8.04 10.71 -14.64
CA ILE A 439 7.20 9.50 -14.50
C ILE A 439 7.62 8.46 -15.55
N ASP A 440 7.82 7.22 -15.10
CA ASP A 440 8.03 6.08 -15.99
C ASP A 440 6.89 5.98 -16.99
N GLN A 441 7.23 6.07 -18.28
CA GLN A 441 6.26 6.03 -19.36
C GLN A 441 5.39 4.77 -19.32
N ASN A 442 5.94 3.66 -18.84
CA ASN A 442 5.21 2.41 -18.70
C ASN A 442 4.14 2.48 -17.59
N ALA A 443 4.34 3.31 -16.57
CA ALA A 443 3.34 3.52 -15.53
C ALA A 443 2.13 4.29 -16.07
N ILE A 444 2.36 5.32 -16.90
CA ILE A 444 1.29 6.07 -17.58
C ILE A 444 0.45 5.13 -18.44
N ASP A 445 1.12 4.26 -19.19
CA ASP A 445 0.47 3.29 -20.08
C ASP A 445 -0.28 2.22 -19.27
N PHE A 446 0.28 1.75 -18.14
CA PHE A 446 -0.37 0.83 -17.20
C PHE A 446 -1.66 1.43 -16.64
N PHE A 447 -1.62 2.67 -16.15
CA PHE A 447 -2.80 3.36 -15.59
C PHE A 447 -3.78 3.86 -16.66
N LYS A 448 -3.46 3.71 -17.95
CA LYS A 448 -4.25 4.19 -19.09
C LYS A 448 -4.59 5.67 -18.99
N LEU A 449 -3.64 6.47 -18.49
CA LEU A 449 -3.81 7.92 -18.39
C LEU A 449 -3.73 8.55 -19.77
N ASN A 450 -4.77 9.28 -20.17
CA ASN A 450 -4.81 9.98 -21.44
C ASN A 450 -3.83 11.15 -21.41
N ARG A 451 -2.77 11.10 -22.23
CA ARG A 451 -1.82 12.23 -22.34
C ARG A 451 -2.49 13.50 -22.83
N LYS A 452 -3.51 13.33 -23.67
CA LYS A 452 -4.38 14.37 -24.22
C LYS A 452 -5.81 13.83 -24.33
N PRO A 453 -6.83 14.67 -24.18
CA PRO A 453 -8.20 14.27 -24.41
C PRO A 453 -8.41 13.70 -25.81
N SER A 454 -9.31 12.73 -25.92
CA SER A 454 -9.69 12.16 -27.22
C SER A 454 -10.44 13.17 -28.09
N SER A 455 -10.34 13.03 -29.42
CA SER A 455 -11.01 13.95 -30.36
C SER A 455 -12.52 13.98 -30.19
N SER A 456 -13.13 12.87 -29.77
CA SER A 456 -14.55 12.78 -29.45
C SER A 456 -14.94 13.62 -28.22
N LEU A 457 -14.11 13.63 -27.17
CA LEU A 457 -14.31 14.49 -26.00
C LEU A 457 -14.17 15.97 -26.36
N VAL A 458 -13.12 16.35 -27.11
CA VAL A 458 -12.91 17.74 -27.53
C VAL A 458 -14.06 18.22 -28.42
N LYS A 459 -14.54 17.38 -29.34
CA LYS A 459 -15.72 17.66 -30.16
C LYS A 459 -16.98 17.84 -29.31
N LYS A 460 -17.20 16.96 -28.33
CA LYS A 460 -18.34 17.05 -27.39
C LYS A 460 -18.27 18.36 -26.59
N ASN A 461 -17.08 18.75 -26.14
CA ASN A 461 -16.85 20.02 -25.44
C ASN A 461 -17.26 21.22 -26.32
N LEU A 462 -16.84 21.23 -27.59
CA LEU A 462 -17.23 22.27 -28.54
C LEU A 462 -18.74 22.26 -28.81
N ALA A 463 -19.36 21.10 -28.93
CA ALA A 463 -20.81 20.97 -29.13
C ALA A 463 -21.62 21.49 -27.92
N ASN A 464 -21.15 21.25 -26.70
CA ASN A 464 -21.76 21.78 -25.48
C ASN A 464 -21.71 23.31 -25.44
N LEU A 465 -20.55 23.89 -25.80
CA LEU A 465 -20.41 25.34 -25.96
C LEU A 465 -21.38 25.86 -27.05
N ALA A 466 -21.41 25.22 -28.22
CA ALA A 466 -22.31 25.62 -29.30
C ALA A 466 -23.79 25.60 -28.87
N LYS A 467 -24.21 24.55 -28.16
CA LYS A 467 -25.57 24.42 -27.61
C LYS A 467 -25.89 25.55 -26.63
N LYS A 468 -24.96 25.87 -25.72
CA LYS A 468 -25.15 26.93 -24.72
C LYS A 468 -25.26 28.33 -25.35
N PHE A 469 -24.47 28.60 -26.39
CA PHE A 469 -24.45 29.89 -27.10
C PHE A 469 -25.43 29.94 -28.29
N SER A 470 -26.36 28.99 -28.41
CA SER A 470 -27.44 29.03 -29.39
C SER A 470 -28.56 29.99 -28.98
N LEU A 471 -29.19 30.66 -29.94
CA LEU A 471 -30.27 31.67 -29.76
C LEU A 471 -31.44 31.21 -28.87
N LYS A 472 -31.65 29.90 -28.66
CA LYS A 472 -32.69 29.37 -27.76
C LYS A 472 -32.36 29.50 -26.28
N TYR A 473 -31.08 29.56 -25.88
CA TYR A 473 -30.69 29.58 -24.46
C TYR A 473 -30.62 30.99 -23.86
N HIS A 474 -30.37 32.02 -24.68
CA HIS A 474 -30.36 33.41 -24.20
C HIS A 474 -31.74 33.92 -23.75
N LYS A 475 -32.86 33.32 -24.22
CA LYS A 475 -34.21 33.66 -23.76
C LYS A 475 -34.59 33.09 -22.40
N LEU A 476 -33.87 32.09 -21.88
CA LEU A 476 -34.19 31.41 -20.61
C LEU A 476 -33.34 31.90 -19.43
N ASN A 477 -32.16 32.48 -19.67
CA ASN A 477 -31.22 32.87 -18.60
C ASN A 477 -31.26 34.36 -18.19
N ASP A 478 -32.03 35.21 -18.86
CA ASP A 478 -32.29 36.59 -18.41
C ASP A 478 -32.96 36.65 -17.01
N ILE A 479 -33.44 35.52 -16.49
CA ILE A 479 -34.09 35.44 -15.17
C ILE A 479 -33.13 34.93 -14.06
N ARG A 480 -31.91 34.45 -14.38
CA ARG A 480 -31.01 33.85 -13.36
C ARG A 480 -29.57 34.38 -13.28
N SER A 481 -29.09 35.22 -14.19
CA SER A 481 -27.70 35.71 -14.14
C SER A 481 -27.57 37.10 -13.47
N SER A 482 -27.73 37.14 -12.15
CA SER A 482 -27.41 38.32 -11.33
C SER A 482 -26.03 38.24 -10.65
N THR A 483 -25.11 37.39 -11.13
CA THR A 483 -23.80 37.15 -10.50
C THR A 483 -22.57 37.27 -11.40
N THR A 484 -22.70 37.51 -12.70
CA THR A 484 -21.53 37.62 -13.59
C THR A 484 -21.08 39.07 -13.73
N THR A 485 -19.96 39.44 -13.09
CA THR A 485 -19.35 40.78 -13.14
C THR A 485 -18.64 41.10 -14.47
N MET A 486 -18.49 40.13 -15.37
CA MET A 486 -17.84 40.33 -16.66
C MET A 486 -18.78 40.96 -17.69
N THR A 487 -18.25 41.93 -18.44
CA THR A 487 -18.96 42.49 -19.59
C THR A 487 -19.15 41.43 -20.67
N GLN A 488 -20.18 41.60 -21.49
CA GLN A 488 -20.45 40.68 -22.59
C GLN A 488 -19.27 40.58 -23.58
N GLN A 489 -18.51 41.66 -23.77
CA GLN A 489 -17.27 41.65 -24.55
C GLN A 489 -16.21 40.74 -23.91
N GLY A 490 -16.06 40.78 -22.58
CA GLY A 490 -15.13 39.90 -21.87
C GLY A 490 -15.49 38.41 -21.97
N ILE A 491 -16.78 38.09 -22.04
CA ILE A 491 -17.25 36.71 -22.31
C ILE A 491 -16.86 36.28 -23.74
N ASP A 492 -17.08 37.16 -24.72
CA ASP A 492 -16.70 36.91 -26.12
C ASP A 492 -15.19 36.67 -26.26
N ASP A 493 -14.36 37.49 -25.62
CA ASP A 493 -12.89 37.37 -25.65
C ASP A 493 -12.39 36.09 -24.96
N LEU A 494 -12.98 35.72 -23.83
CA LEU A 494 -12.68 34.46 -23.13
C LEU A 494 -13.05 33.24 -23.99
N LEU A 495 -14.23 33.25 -24.63
CA LEU A 495 -14.67 32.18 -25.51
C LEU A 495 -13.72 32.03 -26.70
N VAL A 496 -13.35 33.14 -27.35
CA VAL A 496 -12.38 33.11 -28.46
C VAL A 496 -11.04 32.54 -28.01
N SER A 497 -10.53 32.95 -26.84
CA SER A 497 -9.30 32.39 -26.27
C SER A 497 -9.36 30.87 -26.12
N ILE A 498 -10.46 30.32 -25.64
CA ILE A 498 -10.64 28.87 -25.50
C ILE A 498 -10.81 28.18 -26.85
N LEU A 499 -11.59 28.77 -27.77
CA LEU A 499 -11.76 28.24 -29.12
C LEU A 499 -10.44 28.14 -29.87
N LYS A 500 -9.51 29.09 -29.69
CA LYS A 500 -8.14 28.98 -30.22
C LYS A 500 -7.45 27.68 -29.77
N HIS A 501 -7.58 27.30 -28.49
CA HIS A 501 -6.99 26.04 -27.99
C HIS A 501 -7.65 24.81 -28.64
N ILE A 502 -8.97 24.84 -28.80
CA ILE A 502 -9.75 23.77 -29.44
C ILE A 502 -9.38 23.62 -30.93
N TYR A 503 -9.32 24.73 -31.67
CA TYR A 503 -8.95 24.71 -33.08
C TYR A 503 -7.49 24.34 -33.30
N HIS A 504 -6.59 24.80 -32.41
CA HIS A 504 -5.20 24.36 -32.39
C HIS A 504 -5.10 22.84 -32.26
N TYR A 505 -5.85 22.24 -31.33
CA TYR A 505 -5.91 20.79 -31.17
C TYR A 505 -6.33 20.09 -32.47
N PHE A 506 -7.40 20.55 -33.13
CA PHE A 506 -7.90 19.93 -34.36
C PHE A 506 -6.95 20.07 -35.57
N GLN A 507 -6.20 21.17 -35.67
CA GLN A 507 -5.28 21.39 -36.77
C GLN A 507 -3.91 20.73 -36.55
N TYR A 508 -3.38 20.76 -35.32
CA TYR A 508 -1.98 20.42 -35.05
C TYR A 508 -1.80 19.16 -34.21
N GLU A 509 -2.62 18.92 -33.19
CA GLU A 509 -2.40 17.82 -32.23
C GLU A 509 -3.00 16.47 -32.69
N ILE A 510 -4.00 16.49 -33.58
CA ILE A 510 -4.59 15.26 -34.12
C ILE A 510 -3.63 14.56 -35.10
N LYS A 511 -3.53 13.23 -34.95
CA LYS A 511 -2.80 12.34 -35.87
C LYS A 511 -3.27 12.53 -37.31
N PHE A 512 -2.33 12.71 -38.22
CA PHE A 512 -2.59 13.06 -39.62
C PHE A 512 -3.61 12.13 -40.29
N GLU A 513 -3.53 10.83 -40.02
CA GLU A 513 -4.38 9.80 -40.63
C GLU A 513 -5.86 9.93 -40.26
N ARG A 514 -6.18 10.49 -39.08
CA ARG A 514 -7.56 10.64 -38.61
C ARG A 514 -8.19 11.99 -38.95
N ARG A 515 -7.41 12.96 -39.44
CA ARG A 515 -7.88 14.34 -39.67
C ARG A 515 -9.03 14.39 -40.65
N THR A 516 -8.92 13.69 -41.79
CA THR A 516 -9.95 13.73 -42.84
C THR A 516 -11.29 13.19 -42.34
N GLU A 517 -11.29 12.11 -41.54
CA GLU A 517 -12.52 11.57 -40.94
C GLU A 517 -13.13 12.58 -39.97
N ILE A 518 -12.32 13.14 -39.08
CA ILE A 518 -12.77 14.09 -38.06
C ILE A 518 -13.29 15.39 -38.71
N TYR A 519 -12.65 15.90 -39.76
CA TYR A 519 -13.09 17.12 -40.45
C TYR A 519 -14.43 16.93 -41.14
N LYS A 520 -14.68 15.77 -41.76
CA LYS A 520 -16.01 15.45 -42.31
C LYS A 520 -17.11 15.49 -41.26
N GLU A 521 -16.81 15.07 -40.03
CA GLU A 521 -17.79 15.14 -38.95
C GLU A 521 -18.15 16.59 -38.54
N PHE A 522 -17.32 17.58 -38.89
CA PHE A 522 -17.53 19.00 -38.59
C PHE A 522 -18.21 19.78 -39.72
N GLU A 523 -18.32 19.23 -40.93
CA GLU A 523 -18.84 19.94 -42.12
C GLU A 523 -20.25 20.53 -41.90
N ASP A 524 -21.13 19.75 -41.27
CA ASP A 524 -22.49 20.17 -40.90
C ASP A 524 -22.63 20.62 -39.43
N SER A 525 -21.53 20.71 -38.68
CA SER A 525 -21.57 21.09 -37.26
C SER A 525 -21.49 22.60 -37.07
N GLU A 526 -22.31 23.14 -36.16
CA GLU A 526 -22.19 24.53 -35.71
C GLU A 526 -20.98 24.67 -34.78
N CYS A 527 -19.81 24.93 -35.36
CA CYS A 527 -18.54 24.85 -34.64
C CYS A 527 -17.68 26.13 -34.75
N ILE A 528 -18.13 27.14 -35.51
CA ILE A 528 -17.44 28.42 -35.66
C ILE A 528 -18.24 29.53 -34.95
N TYR A 529 -17.61 30.22 -34.00
CA TYR A 529 -18.26 31.31 -33.27
C TYR A 529 -18.22 32.62 -34.07
N SER A 530 -19.39 33.24 -34.26
CA SER A 530 -19.51 34.58 -34.85
C SER A 530 -19.69 35.62 -33.75
N ARG A 531 -18.71 36.51 -33.52
CA ARG A 531 -18.84 37.61 -32.55
C ARG A 531 -20.03 38.54 -32.89
N THR A 532 -20.26 38.81 -34.18
CA THR A 532 -21.36 39.67 -34.65
C THR A 532 -22.74 39.12 -34.31
N ARG A 533 -22.89 37.79 -34.34
CA ARG A 533 -24.16 37.11 -34.03
C ARG A 533 -24.22 36.51 -32.63
N ARG A 534 -23.08 36.45 -31.94
CA ARG A 534 -22.88 35.75 -30.66
C ARG A 534 -23.46 34.35 -30.65
N GLN A 535 -23.21 33.61 -31.73
CA GLN A 535 -23.69 32.25 -31.88
C GLN A 535 -22.69 31.42 -32.70
N PHE A 536 -22.79 30.11 -32.54
CA PHE A 536 -22.06 29.16 -33.38
C PHE A 536 -22.81 28.95 -34.70
N LEU A 537 -22.04 28.81 -35.77
CA LEU A 537 -22.52 28.64 -37.13
C LEU A 537 -21.68 27.58 -37.85
N GLN A 538 -22.25 26.99 -38.89
CA GLN A 538 -21.58 26.03 -39.76
C GLN A 538 -20.52 26.72 -40.64
N GLY A 539 -19.50 25.97 -41.06
CA GLY A 539 -18.40 26.46 -41.90
C GLY A 539 -18.86 27.15 -43.18
N LYS A 540 -19.90 26.62 -43.83
CA LYS A 540 -20.46 27.13 -45.10
C LYS A 540 -20.95 28.58 -45.08
N TYR A 541 -21.12 29.18 -43.90
CA TYR A 541 -21.51 30.58 -43.76
C TYR A 541 -20.33 31.55 -43.65
N PHE A 542 -19.09 31.05 -43.61
CA PHE A 542 -17.90 31.87 -43.43
C PHE A 542 -17.01 31.89 -44.67
N CYS A 543 -16.27 32.99 -44.80
CA CYS A 543 -15.21 33.17 -45.78
C CYS A 543 -13.99 33.82 -45.11
N LEU A 544 -12.79 33.29 -45.34
CA LEU A 544 -11.55 33.72 -44.67
C LEU A 544 -11.18 35.19 -44.95
N ASN A 545 -11.04 35.53 -46.23
CA ASN A 545 -10.57 36.84 -46.68
C ASN A 545 -11.70 37.77 -47.11
N LEU A 546 -12.85 37.72 -46.41
CA LEU A 546 -14.01 38.54 -46.75
C LEU A 546 -13.92 39.92 -46.07
N PRO A 547 -13.94 41.04 -46.82
CA PRO A 547 -14.04 42.36 -46.21
C PRO A 547 -15.35 42.53 -45.44
N MET A 548 -15.33 43.17 -44.27
CA MET A 548 -16.54 43.40 -43.45
C MET A 548 -17.67 44.10 -44.25
N ASN A 549 -17.30 45.03 -45.13
CA ASN A 549 -18.26 45.73 -45.99
C ASN A 549 -18.98 44.80 -46.97
N ASP A 550 -18.46 43.61 -47.23
CA ASP A 550 -19.02 42.64 -48.18
C ASP A 550 -19.74 41.48 -47.48
N GLU A 551 -19.84 41.48 -46.15
CA GLU A 551 -20.65 40.52 -45.39
C GLU A 551 -22.14 40.69 -45.67
N ILE A 552 -22.88 39.58 -45.70
CA ILE A 552 -24.34 39.60 -45.86
C ILE A 552 -25.00 38.69 -44.82
N PRO A 553 -25.10 39.12 -43.55
CA PRO A 553 -25.77 38.33 -42.52
C PRO A 553 -27.26 38.09 -42.84
N PRO A 554 -27.83 36.90 -42.57
CA PRO A 554 -27.21 35.73 -41.93
C PRO A 554 -26.57 34.74 -42.92
N PHE A 555 -26.41 35.11 -44.20
CA PHE A 555 -26.01 34.17 -45.25
C PHE A 555 -24.49 34.03 -45.41
N LEU A 556 -23.74 35.08 -45.10
CA LEU A 556 -22.29 35.13 -45.28
C LEU A 556 -21.65 36.06 -44.26
N PHE A 557 -20.59 35.56 -43.61
CA PHE A 557 -19.80 36.24 -42.59
C PHE A 557 -18.30 36.15 -42.92
N SER A 558 -17.51 37.12 -42.45
CA SER A 558 -16.06 37.01 -42.45
C SER A 558 -15.61 36.13 -41.29
N LEU A 559 -14.58 35.30 -41.49
CA LEU A 559 -13.97 34.58 -40.39
C LEU A 559 -13.17 35.57 -39.52
N ASP A 560 -13.34 35.49 -38.21
CA ASP A 560 -12.58 36.29 -37.26
C ASP A 560 -11.07 36.13 -37.50
N LYS A 561 -10.35 37.25 -37.51
CA LYS A 561 -8.89 37.28 -37.71
C LYS A 561 -8.14 36.48 -36.67
N ASP A 562 -8.70 36.40 -35.46
CA ASP A 562 -8.20 35.55 -34.39
C ASP A 562 -8.13 34.06 -34.74
N PHE A 563 -8.90 33.63 -35.74
CA PHE A 563 -8.99 32.24 -36.16
C PHE A 563 -8.21 31.95 -37.45
N HIS A 564 -7.58 32.95 -38.08
CA HIS A 564 -6.87 32.79 -39.36
C HIS A 564 -5.69 31.82 -39.29
N GLU A 565 -5.07 31.65 -38.13
CA GLU A 565 -4.00 30.66 -37.90
C GLU A 565 -4.48 29.21 -38.13
N TYR A 566 -5.77 28.94 -37.94
CA TYR A 566 -6.36 27.62 -38.09
C TYR A 566 -7.09 27.43 -39.43
N LYS A 567 -6.67 28.18 -40.46
CA LYS A 567 -7.30 28.18 -41.80
C LYS A 567 -7.40 26.78 -42.42
N ASP A 568 -6.42 25.90 -42.21
CA ASP A 568 -6.39 24.59 -42.86
C ASP A 568 -7.52 23.72 -42.31
N PHE A 569 -7.77 23.77 -41.00
CA PHE A 569 -8.95 23.17 -40.39
C PHE A 569 -10.25 23.76 -40.95
N PHE A 570 -10.36 25.09 -40.98
CA PHE A 570 -11.59 25.77 -41.41
C PHE A 570 -11.98 25.48 -42.86
N LEU A 571 -11.01 25.49 -43.78
CA LEU A 571 -11.25 25.17 -45.19
C LEU A 571 -11.81 23.75 -45.36
N GLN A 572 -11.32 22.79 -44.58
CA GLN A 572 -11.75 21.40 -44.66
C GLN A 572 -13.16 21.16 -44.10
N ILE A 573 -13.65 22.04 -43.23
CA ILE A 573 -15.01 21.96 -42.67
C ILE A 573 -16.03 22.86 -43.40
N GLY A 574 -15.66 23.38 -44.58
CA GLY A 574 -16.58 24.09 -45.49
C GLY A 574 -16.49 25.62 -45.49
N VAL A 575 -15.51 26.22 -44.80
CA VAL A 575 -15.24 27.67 -44.92
C VAL A 575 -14.69 27.99 -46.30
N GLN A 576 -15.18 29.06 -46.91
CA GLN A 576 -14.73 29.47 -48.24
C GLN A 576 -13.38 30.19 -48.15
N ALA A 577 -12.46 29.86 -49.05
CA ALA A 577 -11.11 30.44 -49.05
C ALA A 577 -11.13 31.94 -49.42
N GLU A 578 -11.87 32.28 -50.47
CA GLU A 578 -11.92 33.63 -51.01
C GLU A 578 -13.33 34.00 -51.45
N PRO A 579 -13.69 35.30 -51.39
CA PRO A 579 -14.95 35.77 -51.91
C PRO A 579 -14.99 35.60 -53.44
N HIS A 580 -16.02 34.94 -53.95
CA HIS A 580 -16.23 34.74 -55.39
C HIS A 580 -17.69 35.01 -55.79
N PRO A 581 -17.98 35.29 -57.07
CA PRO A 581 -19.32 35.70 -57.51
C PRO A 581 -20.42 34.72 -57.13
N MET A 582 -20.17 33.41 -57.31
CA MET A 582 -21.18 32.38 -57.07
C MET A 582 -21.65 32.32 -55.60
N LEU A 583 -20.81 32.73 -54.64
CA LEU A 583 -21.19 32.87 -53.23
C LEU A 583 -22.38 33.83 -53.08
N TYR A 584 -22.32 34.98 -53.74
CA TYR A 584 -23.37 35.99 -53.74
C TYR A 584 -24.55 35.60 -54.63
N GLY A 585 -24.29 34.90 -55.74
CA GLY A 585 -25.33 34.32 -56.58
C GLY A 585 -26.21 33.32 -55.82
N ASP A 586 -25.60 32.52 -54.94
CA ASP A 586 -26.31 31.60 -54.06
C ASP A 586 -27.16 32.31 -53.01
N ILE A 587 -26.72 33.46 -52.51
CA ILE A 587 -27.52 34.31 -51.60
C ILE A 587 -28.75 34.85 -52.33
N LEU A 588 -28.57 35.37 -53.56
CA LEU A 588 -29.68 35.84 -54.39
C LEU A 588 -30.69 34.72 -54.68
N ARG A 589 -30.20 33.52 -55.00
CA ARG A 589 -31.04 32.31 -55.18
C ARG A 589 -31.78 31.92 -53.90
N LYS A 590 -31.15 32.03 -52.72
CA LYS A 590 -31.80 31.77 -51.43
C LYS A 590 -32.88 32.81 -51.14
N LEU A 591 -32.60 34.09 -51.37
CA LEU A 591 -33.56 35.18 -51.20
C LEU A 591 -34.75 35.07 -52.16
N SER A 592 -34.51 34.69 -53.43
CA SER A 592 -35.60 34.49 -54.40
C SER A 592 -36.55 33.37 -53.99
N LYS A 593 -36.03 32.29 -53.39
CA LYS A 593 -36.84 31.16 -52.89
C LYS A 593 -37.68 31.55 -51.68
N VAL A 594 -37.17 32.41 -50.80
CA VAL A 594 -37.93 32.89 -49.63
C VAL A 594 -39.06 33.83 -50.05
N CYS A 595 -38.87 34.54 -51.17
CA CYS A 595 -39.81 35.52 -51.67
C CYS A 595 -40.96 34.95 -52.50
N ASP A 596 -40.89 33.68 -52.96
CA ASP A 596 -41.90 32.97 -53.76
C ASP A 596 -42.64 33.80 -54.85
N GLN A 597 -41.91 34.69 -55.55
CA GLN A 597 -42.40 35.66 -56.55
C GLN A 597 -43.22 36.86 -56.04
N ASP A 598 -43.31 37.05 -54.73
CA ASP A 598 -43.88 38.23 -54.07
C ASP A 598 -42.85 39.39 -53.96
N TYR A 599 -43.19 40.45 -53.21
CA TYR A 599 -42.28 41.57 -52.95
C TYR A 599 -41.31 41.27 -51.80
N LEU A 600 -40.01 41.52 -52.01
CA LEU A 600 -39.00 41.51 -50.94
C LEU A 600 -39.31 42.60 -49.91
N ASN A 601 -39.19 42.28 -48.62
CA ASN A 601 -39.25 43.33 -47.60
C ASN A 601 -37.99 44.23 -47.67
N SER A 602 -38.04 45.40 -47.01
CA SER A 602 -36.95 46.38 -47.05
C SER A 602 -35.57 45.80 -46.66
N ASN A 603 -35.52 44.88 -45.69
CA ASN A 603 -34.28 44.23 -45.26
C ASN A 603 -33.76 43.22 -46.29
N GLU A 604 -34.65 42.45 -46.91
CA GLU A 604 -34.32 41.51 -47.98
C GLU A 604 -33.89 42.22 -49.25
N LEU A 605 -34.53 43.34 -49.58
CA LEU A 605 -34.15 44.20 -50.70
C LEU A 605 -32.73 44.74 -50.51
N CYS A 606 -32.42 45.29 -49.33
CA CYS A 606 -31.06 45.75 -49.00
C CYS A 606 -30.03 44.63 -49.13
N LYS A 607 -30.32 43.43 -48.63
CA LYS A 607 -29.43 42.27 -48.76
C LYS A 607 -29.27 41.81 -50.20
N SER A 608 -30.35 41.83 -50.99
CA SER A 608 -30.33 41.47 -52.41
C SER A 608 -29.50 42.45 -53.22
N LEU A 609 -29.68 43.75 -53.00
CA LEU A 609 -28.86 44.80 -53.63
C LEU A 609 -27.39 44.64 -53.27
N LYS A 610 -27.08 44.39 -51.99
CA LYS A 610 -25.71 44.16 -51.54
C LYS A 610 -25.10 42.90 -52.16
N ALA A 611 -25.86 41.81 -52.24
CA ALA A 611 -25.44 40.57 -52.90
C ALA A 611 -25.18 40.80 -54.38
N MET A 612 -26.05 41.54 -55.07
CA MET A 612 -25.88 41.88 -56.49
C MET A 612 -24.64 42.75 -56.72
N GLN A 613 -24.42 43.77 -55.87
CA GLN A 613 -23.22 44.61 -55.92
C GLN A 613 -21.94 43.78 -55.75
N CYS A 614 -21.91 42.90 -54.75
CA CYS A 614 -20.75 42.04 -54.50
C CYS A 614 -20.56 40.99 -55.61
N PHE A 615 -21.65 40.43 -56.16
CA PHE A 615 -21.60 39.52 -57.30
C PHE A 615 -20.83 40.14 -58.46
N PHE A 616 -21.21 41.35 -58.89
CA PHE A 616 -20.53 42.05 -59.98
C PHE A 616 -19.12 42.53 -59.61
N LYS A 617 -18.91 42.98 -58.36
CA LYS A 617 -17.59 43.37 -57.84
C LYS A 617 -16.58 42.24 -58.03
N TYR A 618 -16.91 41.03 -57.59
CA TYR A 618 -16.02 39.87 -57.68
C TYR A 618 -16.02 39.19 -59.05
N LEU A 619 -17.01 39.47 -59.90
CA LEU A 619 -17.06 38.98 -61.28
C LEU A 619 -16.04 39.73 -62.14
N ALA A 620 -15.89 41.03 -61.91
CA ALA A 620 -14.90 41.87 -62.59
C ALA A 620 -13.45 41.50 -62.24
N THR A 621 -13.22 40.95 -61.03
CA THR A 621 -11.88 40.56 -60.55
C THR A 621 -11.45 39.16 -60.99
N ASN A 622 -12.41 38.24 -61.23
CA ASN A 622 -12.14 36.87 -61.68
C ASN A 622 -12.18 36.76 -63.21
N SER A 623 -11.09 37.16 -63.87
CA SER A 623 -10.97 37.21 -65.34
C SER A 623 -10.82 35.86 -66.06
N ILE A 624 -11.07 34.72 -65.39
CA ILE A 624 -11.10 33.39 -66.01
C ILE A 624 -12.49 32.78 -65.85
N ILE A 625 -13.44 33.29 -66.62
CA ILE A 625 -14.72 32.60 -66.84
C ILE A 625 -14.46 31.50 -67.87
N ASN A 626 -14.08 30.30 -67.41
CA ASN A 626 -14.15 29.12 -68.25
C ASN A 626 -15.62 28.90 -68.65
N SER A 627 -15.86 28.55 -69.92
CA SER A 627 -17.14 28.35 -70.59
C SER A 627 -18.09 27.30 -69.98
N GLN A 628 -17.80 26.81 -68.77
CA GLN A 628 -18.61 25.86 -68.00
C GLN A 628 -19.33 26.47 -66.79
N THR A 629 -19.15 27.76 -66.48
CA THR A 629 -19.96 28.43 -65.44
C THR A 629 -21.42 28.57 -65.91
N LYS A 630 -22.24 27.56 -65.62
CA LYS A 630 -23.69 27.67 -65.74
C LYS A 630 -24.18 28.65 -64.65
N LEU A 631 -24.58 29.84 -65.09
CA LEU A 631 -25.35 30.76 -64.26
C LEU A 631 -26.60 30.04 -63.73
N PRO A 632 -26.91 30.12 -62.43
CA PRO A 632 -28.14 29.54 -61.90
C PRO A 632 -29.34 30.25 -62.53
N GLY A 633 -30.16 29.50 -63.27
CA GLY A 633 -31.37 30.02 -63.93
C GLY A 633 -31.57 29.64 -65.40
N LYS A 634 -30.60 29.00 -66.08
CA LYS A 634 -30.84 28.43 -67.41
C LYS A 634 -31.39 27.00 -67.32
N SER A 635 -32.70 26.86 -67.12
CA SER A 635 -33.44 25.71 -67.63
C SER A 635 -33.56 25.86 -69.15
N SER A 636 -33.19 24.81 -69.87
CA SER A 636 -33.30 24.67 -71.31
C SER A 636 -34.77 24.75 -71.77
N PHE A 637 -35.01 25.70 -72.68
CA PHE A 637 -36.17 25.96 -73.55
C PHE A 637 -37.57 26.05 -72.92
#